data_AF-A0AAD8YWN9-F1
#
_entry.id   AF-A0AAD8YWN9-F1
#
_cell.length_a   1.000
_cell.length_b   1.000
_cell.length_c   1.000
_cell.angle_alpha   90.00
_cell.angle_beta   90.00
_cell.angle_gamma   90.00
#
_symmetry.space_group_name_H-M   'P 1'
#
loop_
_entity.id
_entity.type
_entity.pdbx_description
1 polymer ?
#
loop_
_entity_poly.entity_id
_entity_poly.type
_entity_poly.pdbx_seq_one_letter_code
_entity_poly.pdbx_strand_id
1 'polypeptide(L)'
;MFQPYTNRKLIHSGSESPRGVMSVPDYQQCAEDHQTVLVVVQPLGVVPEDQFFRIYRRVASVSQVSVRGDGQRTLYIRYRHHYPPENNEWGDFQTHRKAVGLVAVACCGSAREWAHTSERFHGLKERFAATLYDSRLLVFGLSGEIAEQQRTDVAFYPTFDDCADVEKRVEDFVESIFIVLESKRLDRATDKAGDKIPLLCVPFEKKDFVGLDTDSRHYKKRCQGRTRKHVGDLCLQAGMLQDALVHYHMAVELLRSVNDFLWLGAALEGLCSASVIFHYPGGTAGKSNTRKPSISTATDSGKRHRPGAQEVLIDPGALNSSGISADTSTEIGRTKNCLSPDDIMEKYKEAISYYESVHQGAVCPRKRICFAASASNHFWRYKNAGVIELETCVKAVRVLAIQRRAMEASEFLQNAVYINLGQLSEEEKIQRYSVLSELYELIGFHRKSAFFKRVAAMQCVAPTIPEPGWTACYRLLLETLPGYSLSLDPKDFSKGTHRGWAAVQMRLLHELVYASRRMGNPGLSVRHLSFLLQTMLDFLSDQEKKEVTQSLENYTSKCPGGMSIITLPDGLQLPPVPFTKLPIVRSVSLLNLPASLRPHKVKGLTGQGVTSASPFIYSPISMHRGDDRSTKIAPKPDLQVPYYLIV
;
A
#
# COMPACT_ATOMS: atom_id res chain seq x y z
N MET A 1 31.77 32.60 22.20
CA MET A 1 31.26 33.08 23.50
C MET A 1 30.25 32.03 23.98
N PHE A 2 30.74 31.08 24.78
CA PHE A 2 29.94 30.11 25.55
C PHE A 2 29.06 30.89 26.55
N GLN A 3 27.84 30.48 26.91
CA GLN A 3 27.52 29.42 27.89
C GLN A 3 25.96 29.30 28.05
N PRO A 4 25.40 28.37 28.86
CA PRO A 4 24.33 27.45 28.45
C PRO A 4 23.03 27.56 29.29
N TYR A 5 21.95 26.88 28.87
CA TYR A 5 20.81 26.60 29.75
C TYR A 5 20.53 25.08 29.85
N THR A 6 21.12 24.53 30.91
CA THR A 6 20.56 23.56 31.86
C THR A 6 19.60 22.45 31.41
N ASN A 7 20.16 21.24 31.48
CA ASN A 7 19.52 19.95 31.81
C ASN A 7 18.26 20.05 32.69
N ARG A 8 17.13 19.54 32.18
CA ARG A 8 16.12 18.85 32.99
C ARG A 8 15.99 17.42 32.50
N LYS A 9 16.50 16.49 33.31
CA LYS A 9 16.17 15.06 33.25
C LYS A 9 14.65 14.92 33.41
N LEU A 10 13.95 14.58 32.33
CA LEU A 10 12.62 13.98 32.40
C LEU A 10 12.82 12.49 32.54
N ILE A 11 12.50 12.00 33.74
CA ILE A 11 12.44 10.61 34.12
C ILE A 11 11.52 9.88 33.12
N HIS A 12 12.04 8.81 32.53
CA HIS A 12 11.26 7.86 31.74
C HIS A 12 10.19 7.23 32.65
N SER A 13 8.94 7.70 32.55
CA SER A 13 7.77 6.88 32.85
C SER A 13 7.27 6.31 31.54
N GLY A 14 7.30 4.97 31.42
CA GLY A 14 6.76 4.25 30.28
C GLY A 14 5.31 4.66 30.05
N SER A 15 5.01 5.24 28.88
CA SER A 15 3.64 5.49 28.46
C SER A 15 3.06 4.17 27.97
N GLU A 16 2.29 3.48 28.81
CA GLU A 16 1.34 2.50 28.32
C GLU A 16 0.43 3.20 27.28
N SER A 17 0.43 2.69 26.05
CA SER A 17 -0.53 3.10 25.03
C SER A 17 -1.94 2.78 25.54
N PRO A 18 -2.89 3.74 25.59
CA PRO A 18 -4.26 3.42 25.96
C PRO A 18 -4.84 2.46 24.92
N ARG A 19 -5.33 1.31 25.40
CA ARG A 19 -6.01 0.27 24.60
C ARG A 19 -7.22 0.90 23.87
N GLY A 20 -7.37 0.65 22.56
CA GLY A 20 -8.57 1.03 21.78
C GLY A 20 -8.40 2.11 20.69
N VAL A 21 -7.25 2.21 20.03
CA VAL A 21 -7.03 3.22 18.97
C VAL A 21 -6.89 2.56 17.59
N MET A 22 -7.68 3.01 16.61
CA MET A 22 -7.42 2.71 15.20
C MET A 22 -6.19 3.52 14.78
N SER A 23 -5.02 2.90 14.85
CA SER A 23 -3.75 3.62 14.66
C SER A 23 -3.33 3.74 13.20
N VAL A 24 -3.80 2.84 12.32
CA VAL A 24 -3.28 2.65 10.96
C VAL A 24 -4.41 2.56 9.92
N PRO A 25 -4.33 3.32 8.80
CA PRO A 25 -5.23 3.16 7.67
C PRO A 25 -5.13 1.78 7.00
N ASP A 26 -6.26 1.14 6.75
CA ASP A 26 -6.34 -0.05 5.89
C ASP A 26 -6.40 0.40 4.42
N TYR A 27 -5.23 0.65 3.86
CA TYR A 27 -5.04 1.06 2.46
C TYR A 27 -5.59 0.07 1.42
N GLN A 28 -5.87 -1.16 1.82
CA GLN A 28 -6.44 -2.16 0.93
C GLN A 28 -7.96 -2.01 0.79
N GLN A 29 -8.61 -1.20 1.64
CA GLN A 29 -10.04 -1.07 1.63
C GLN A 29 -10.61 -0.61 0.29
N CYS A 30 -11.75 -1.20 -0.04
CA CYS A 30 -12.51 -0.97 -1.26
C CYS A 30 -14.00 -0.82 -0.93
N ALA A 31 -14.81 -0.43 -1.92
CA ALA A 31 -16.25 -0.31 -1.74
C ALA A 31 -16.89 -1.67 -1.38
N GLU A 32 -16.36 -2.75 -1.96
CA GLU A 32 -16.87 -4.11 -1.78
C GLU A 32 -16.67 -4.62 -0.36
N ASP A 33 -15.73 -4.08 0.41
CA ASP A 33 -15.59 -4.47 1.81
C ASP A 33 -16.86 -4.18 2.62
N HIS A 34 -17.63 -3.14 2.25
CA HIS A 34 -18.88 -2.77 2.93
C HIS A 34 -19.97 -3.86 2.85
N GLN A 35 -19.95 -4.74 1.84
CA GLN A 35 -20.87 -5.90 1.75
C GLN A 35 -20.30 -7.19 2.36
N THR A 36 -19.07 -7.16 2.92
CA THR A 36 -18.44 -8.37 3.47
C THR A 36 -18.63 -8.49 4.97
N VAL A 37 -18.73 -9.73 5.45
CA VAL A 37 -18.52 -10.06 6.88
C VAL A 37 -17.05 -10.43 7.11
N LEU A 38 -16.50 -9.99 8.24
CA LEU A 38 -15.10 -10.22 8.57
C LEU A 38 -14.94 -11.43 9.51
N VAL A 39 -14.14 -12.40 9.07
CA VAL A 39 -13.78 -13.59 9.83
C VAL A 39 -12.28 -13.56 10.13
N VAL A 40 -11.94 -13.73 11.41
CA VAL A 40 -10.56 -13.81 11.87
C VAL A 40 -10.14 -15.28 11.92
N VAL A 41 -8.98 -15.60 11.33
CA VAL A 41 -8.42 -16.95 11.34
C VAL A 41 -7.12 -16.97 12.13
N GLN A 42 -7.04 -17.74 13.23
CA GLN A 42 -5.87 -17.72 14.12
C GLN A 42 -5.29 -19.11 14.34
N PRO A 43 -3.96 -19.27 14.37
CA PRO A 43 -3.35 -20.46 14.92
C PRO A 43 -3.53 -20.48 16.44
N LEU A 44 -3.86 -21.65 16.97
CA LEU A 44 -4.05 -21.88 18.39
C LEU A 44 -3.02 -22.92 18.87
N GLY A 45 -2.01 -22.45 19.60
CA GLY A 45 -0.88 -23.29 20.00
C GLY A 45 0.24 -23.28 18.97
N VAL A 46 1.01 -24.36 18.94
CA VAL A 46 2.14 -24.52 18.03
C VAL A 46 1.63 -25.22 16.77
N VAL A 47 1.39 -24.43 15.72
CA VAL A 47 1.01 -24.93 14.40
C VAL A 47 2.10 -24.53 13.40
N PRO A 48 2.67 -25.48 12.63
CA PRO A 48 3.64 -25.15 11.59
C PRO A 48 3.07 -24.12 10.61
N GLU A 49 3.85 -23.09 10.28
CA GLU A 49 3.39 -21.94 9.50
C GLU A 49 2.90 -22.34 8.10
N ASP A 50 3.62 -23.25 7.44
CA ASP A 50 3.26 -23.83 6.14
C ASP A 50 1.90 -24.54 6.19
N GLN A 51 1.64 -25.30 7.26
CA GLN A 51 0.37 -26.01 7.45
C GLN A 51 -0.76 -25.05 7.81
N PHE A 52 -0.50 -24.06 8.67
CA PHE A 52 -1.48 -23.02 8.97
C PHE A 52 -1.92 -22.29 7.71
N PHE A 53 -0.97 -21.83 6.87
CA PHE A 53 -1.32 -21.12 5.65
C PHE A 53 -1.95 -22.02 4.59
N ARG A 54 -1.66 -23.32 4.59
CA ARG A 54 -2.38 -24.31 3.77
C ARG A 54 -3.85 -24.37 4.14
N ILE A 55 -4.18 -24.51 5.43
CA ILE A 55 -5.57 -24.53 5.92
C ILE A 55 -6.24 -23.15 5.75
N TYR A 56 -5.53 -22.07 6.05
CA TYR A 56 -6.01 -20.72 5.83
C TYR A 56 -6.47 -20.49 4.39
N ARG A 57 -5.71 -20.96 3.38
CA ARG A 57 -6.11 -20.85 1.97
C ARG A 57 -7.38 -21.64 1.66
N ARG A 58 -7.59 -22.79 2.28
CA ARG A 58 -8.81 -23.60 2.13
C ARG A 58 -10.01 -22.91 2.76
N VAL A 59 -9.87 -22.41 3.99
CA VAL A 59 -10.89 -21.59 4.66
C VAL A 59 -11.22 -20.35 3.83
N ALA A 60 -10.20 -19.62 3.38
CA ALA A 60 -10.36 -18.41 2.58
C ALA A 60 -10.86 -18.67 1.15
N SER A 61 -10.87 -19.92 0.68
CA SER A 61 -11.44 -20.27 -0.63
C SER A 61 -12.96 -20.16 -0.64
N VAL A 62 -13.60 -20.29 0.54
CA VAL A 62 -15.03 -20.05 0.75
C VAL A 62 -15.26 -18.56 0.99
N SER A 63 -15.08 -17.75 -0.06
CA SER A 63 -15.21 -16.30 -0.02
C SER A 63 -16.63 -15.78 -0.24
N GLN A 64 -17.54 -16.65 -0.67
CA GLN A 64 -18.95 -16.35 -0.88
C GLN A 64 -19.81 -17.59 -0.63
N VAL A 65 -20.98 -17.42 -0.01
CA VAL A 65 -21.94 -18.49 0.22
C VAL A 65 -23.34 -18.00 -0.14
N SER A 66 -24.05 -18.76 -0.98
CA SER A 66 -25.45 -18.49 -1.31
C SER A 66 -26.36 -18.94 -0.18
N VAL A 67 -27.25 -18.06 0.25
CA VAL A 67 -28.14 -18.33 1.38
C VAL A 67 -29.23 -19.32 0.97
N ARG A 68 -29.33 -20.45 1.69
CA ARG A 68 -30.34 -21.49 1.44
C ARG A 68 -31.76 -20.93 1.67
N GLY A 69 -32.68 -21.22 0.75
CA GLY A 69 -34.12 -20.87 0.85
C GLY A 69 -34.57 -19.66 0.03
N ASP A 70 -33.67 -18.74 -0.30
CA ASP A 70 -33.99 -17.51 -1.07
C ASP A 70 -33.34 -17.51 -2.47
N GLY A 71 -32.22 -18.22 -2.66
CA GLY A 71 -31.55 -18.40 -3.96
C GLY A 71 -31.04 -17.13 -4.65
N GLN A 72 -31.41 -15.95 -4.15
CA GLN A 72 -31.08 -14.63 -4.71
C GLN A 72 -30.00 -13.90 -3.91
N ARG A 73 -29.80 -14.24 -2.63
CA ARG A 73 -28.83 -13.57 -1.73
C ARG A 73 -27.53 -14.36 -1.59
N THR A 74 -26.42 -13.64 -1.64
CA THR A 74 -25.07 -14.16 -1.45
C THR A 74 -24.39 -13.39 -0.33
N LEU A 75 -23.85 -14.10 0.65
CA LEU A 75 -23.02 -13.53 1.71
C LEU A 75 -21.56 -13.56 1.27
N TYR A 76 -20.88 -12.42 1.35
CA TYR A 76 -19.45 -12.30 1.03
C TYR A 76 -18.61 -12.27 2.30
N ILE A 77 -17.48 -12.97 2.29
CA ILE A 77 -16.64 -13.19 3.48
C ILE A 77 -15.22 -12.74 3.21
N ARG A 78 -14.72 -11.90 4.13
CA ARG A 78 -13.32 -11.46 4.17
C ARG A 78 -12.61 -12.17 5.31
N TYR A 79 -11.56 -12.91 5.01
CA TYR A 79 -10.74 -13.57 6.03
C TYR A 79 -9.46 -12.77 6.31
N ARG A 80 -9.09 -12.65 7.59
CA ARG A 80 -7.83 -12.04 8.03
C ARG A 80 -7.15 -12.91 9.07
N HIS A 81 -5.88 -13.24 8.86
CA HIS A 81 -5.05 -13.90 9.88
C HIS A 81 -4.31 -12.90 10.80
N HIS A 82 -4.20 -11.64 10.37
CA HIS A 82 -3.74 -10.54 11.20
C HIS A 82 -4.88 -9.54 11.35
N TYR A 83 -5.35 -9.34 12.58
CA TYR A 83 -6.47 -8.44 12.88
C TYR A 83 -6.20 -7.65 14.17
N PRO A 84 -6.15 -6.31 14.11
CA PRO A 84 -6.04 -5.47 15.30
C PRO A 84 -7.38 -5.42 16.03
N PRO A 85 -7.47 -5.91 17.29
CA PRO A 85 -8.73 -5.97 18.04
C PRO A 85 -9.40 -4.61 18.25
N GLU A 86 -8.65 -3.51 18.20
CA GLU A 86 -9.16 -2.15 18.35
C GLU A 86 -10.18 -1.78 17.26
N ASN A 87 -10.11 -2.43 16.09
CA ASN A 87 -11.07 -2.25 15.01
C ASN A 87 -12.51 -2.65 15.40
N ASN A 88 -12.68 -3.56 16.38
CA ASN A 88 -14.00 -3.94 16.87
C ASN A 88 -14.74 -2.76 17.50
N GLU A 89 -14.02 -1.84 18.13
CA GLU A 89 -14.63 -0.67 18.79
C GLU A 89 -15.24 0.32 17.80
N TRP A 90 -14.86 0.23 16.53
CA TRP A 90 -15.40 1.00 15.41
C TRP A 90 -16.53 0.29 14.68
N GLY A 91 -16.87 -0.94 15.08
CA GLY A 91 -17.83 -1.79 14.38
C GLY A 91 -19.26 -1.24 14.34
N ASP A 92 -19.64 -0.38 15.28
CA ASP A 92 -20.95 0.30 15.22
C ASP A 92 -20.98 1.41 14.17
N PHE A 93 -19.82 2.01 13.88
CA PHE A 93 -19.65 3.07 12.89
C PHE A 93 -19.37 2.52 11.49
N GLN A 94 -18.59 1.45 11.37
CA GLN A 94 -18.28 0.75 10.12
C GLN A 94 -18.31 -0.76 10.36
N THR A 95 -19.46 -1.40 10.09
CA THR A 95 -19.67 -2.82 10.42
C THR A 95 -18.72 -3.78 9.69
N HIS A 96 -18.24 -3.42 8.50
CA HIS A 96 -17.27 -4.22 7.74
C HIS A 96 -15.89 -4.32 8.39
N ARG A 97 -15.58 -3.48 9.40
CA ARG A 97 -14.37 -3.62 10.21
C ARG A 97 -14.51 -4.64 11.32
N LYS A 98 -15.75 -4.93 11.73
CA LYS A 98 -16.06 -5.72 12.92
C LYS A 98 -15.81 -7.19 12.64
N ALA A 99 -14.92 -7.81 13.42
CA ALA A 99 -14.77 -9.26 13.39
C ALA A 99 -16.01 -9.92 13.99
N VAL A 100 -16.76 -10.63 13.14
CA VAL A 100 -18.01 -11.33 13.53
C VAL A 100 -17.85 -12.85 13.52
N GLY A 101 -16.80 -13.38 12.90
CA GLY A 101 -16.49 -14.80 12.94
C GLY A 101 -15.07 -15.09 13.39
N LEU A 102 -14.86 -16.25 14.02
CA LEU A 102 -13.55 -16.74 14.43
C LEU A 102 -13.36 -18.19 13.98
N VAL A 103 -12.29 -18.46 13.23
CA VAL A 103 -11.83 -19.81 12.93
C VAL A 103 -10.46 -20.01 13.59
N ALA A 104 -10.37 -20.92 14.53
CA ALA A 104 -9.11 -21.31 15.16
C ALA A 104 -8.58 -22.60 14.52
N VAL A 105 -7.28 -22.67 14.27
CA VAL A 105 -6.59 -23.86 13.75
C VAL A 105 -5.61 -24.34 14.81
N ALA A 106 -5.75 -25.58 15.28
CA ALA A 106 -4.90 -26.14 16.33
C ALA A 106 -4.28 -27.48 15.89
N CYS A 107 -3.08 -27.75 16.38
CA CYS A 107 -2.48 -29.08 16.34
C CYS A 107 -2.54 -29.68 17.75
N CYS A 108 -3.01 -30.92 17.87
CA CYS A 108 -3.17 -31.61 19.15
C CYS A 108 -2.78 -33.08 18.98
N GLY A 109 -1.66 -33.49 19.59
CA GLY A 109 -1.12 -34.84 19.43
C GLY A 109 -1.62 -35.85 20.47
N SER A 110 -2.30 -35.38 21.53
CA SER A 110 -2.76 -36.26 22.61
C SER A 110 -4.00 -35.73 23.34
N ALA A 111 -4.73 -36.66 23.97
CA ALA A 111 -5.89 -36.34 24.82
C ALA A 111 -5.56 -35.38 25.98
N ARG A 112 -4.30 -35.35 26.45
CA ARG A 112 -3.87 -34.45 27.54
C ARG A 112 -3.76 -33.00 27.06
N GLU A 113 -3.31 -32.79 25.83
CA GLU A 113 -3.23 -31.46 25.22
C GLU A 113 -4.61 -30.88 24.88
N TRP A 114 -5.59 -31.76 24.61
CA TRP A 114 -6.94 -31.33 24.24
C TRP A 114 -7.57 -30.41 25.28
N ALA A 115 -7.47 -30.74 26.57
CA ALA A 115 -8.04 -29.91 27.64
C ALA A 115 -7.48 -28.47 27.60
N HIS A 116 -6.17 -28.34 27.41
CA HIS A 116 -5.50 -27.04 27.31
C HIS A 116 -5.85 -26.31 26.00
N THR A 117 -5.92 -27.01 24.88
CA THR A 117 -6.34 -26.45 23.59
C THR A 117 -7.78 -25.92 23.65
N SER A 118 -8.69 -26.68 24.28
CA SER A 118 -10.08 -26.29 24.48
C SER A 118 -10.20 -25.03 25.36
N GLU A 119 -9.44 -24.96 26.46
CA GLU A 119 -9.39 -23.78 27.34
C GLU A 119 -8.85 -22.55 26.60
N ARG A 120 -7.75 -22.72 25.84
CA ARG A 120 -7.20 -21.64 25.01
C ARG A 120 -8.17 -21.15 23.95
N PHE A 121 -8.94 -22.06 23.34
CA PHE A 121 -9.97 -21.68 22.37
C PHE A 121 -11.06 -20.85 23.03
N HIS A 122 -11.52 -21.25 24.22
CA HIS A 122 -12.47 -20.46 25.01
C HIS A 122 -11.92 -19.07 25.34
N GLY A 123 -10.68 -18.97 25.82
CA GLY A 123 -10.02 -17.68 26.06
C GLY A 123 -9.87 -16.83 24.80
N LEU A 124 -9.69 -17.44 23.63
CA LEU A 124 -9.67 -16.72 22.36
C LEU A 124 -11.06 -16.19 21.97
N LYS A 125 -12.13 -16.96 22.19
CA LYS A 125 -13.52 -16.49 21.97
C LYS A 125 -13.85 -15.27 22.84
N GLU A 126 -13.46 -15.31 24.12
CA GLU A 126 -13.72 -14.20 25.07
C GLU A 126 -13.14 -12.86 24.59
N ARG A 127 -12.00 -12.89 23.89
CA ARG A 127 -11.40 -11.68 23.29
C ARG A 127 -12.29 -11.01 22.23
N PHE A 128 -13.20 -11.76 21.62
CA PHE A 128 -14.12 -11.30 20.58
C PHE A 128 -15.60 -11.32 21.03
N ALA A 129 -15.90 -11.68 22.27
CA ALA A 129 -17.27 -11.97 22.73
C ALA A 129 -18.28 -10.84 22.46
N ALA A 130 -17.84 -9.57 22.50
CA ALA A 130 -18.70 -8.42 22.22
C ALA A 130 -19.20 -8.33 20.77
N THR A 131 -18.51 -8.98 19.82
CA THR A 131 -18.77 -8.82 18.38
C THR A 131 -19.02 -10.15 17.65
N LEU A 132 -18.59 -11.26 18.23
CA LEU A 132 -18.63 -12.59 17.65
C LEU A 132 -20.06 -13.11 17.48
N TYR A 133 -20.38 -13.58 16.27
CA TYR A 133 -21.65 -14.23 15.92
C TYR A 133 -21.52 -15.75 16.03
N ASP A 134 -20.42 -16.29 15.53
CA ASP A 134 -20.10 -17.71 15.68
C ASP A 134 -18.58 -17.95 15.67
N SER A 135 -18.14 -19.13 16.10
CA SER A 135 -16.76 -19.58 16.07
C SER A 135 -16.62 -21.07 15.75
N ARG A 136 -15.50 -21.45 15.12
CA ARG A 136 -15.13 -22.83 14.83
C ARG A 136 -13.68 -23.10 15.21
N LEU A 137 -13.41 -24.29 15.72
CA LEU A 137 -12.08 -24.82 15.97
C LEU A 137 -11.83 -26.01 15.05
N LEU A 138 -10.77 -25.95 14.25
CA LEU A 138 -10.28 -27.05 13.42
C LEU A 138 -9.05 -27.65 14.11
N VAL A 139 -9.14 -28.90 14.55
CA VAL A 139 -8.12 -29.60 15.33
C VAL A 139 -7.50 -30.68 14.47
N PHE A 140 -6.17 -30.69 14.37
CA PHE A 140 -5.41 -31.65 13.57
C PHE A 140 -4.54 -32.53 14.47
N GLY A 141 -4.44 -33.83 14.17
CA GLY A 141 -3.54 -34.78 14.84
C GLY A 141 -4.16 -35.60 15.98
N LEU A 142 -5.39 -35.30 16.38
CA LEU A 142 -6.07 -36.00 17.48
C LEU A 142 -6.95 -37.12 16.95
N SER A 143 -6.82 -38.32 17.53
CA SER A 143 -7.63 -39.49 17.22
C SER A 143 -8.13 -40.20 18.49
N GLY A 144 -9.14 -41.05 18.36
CA GLY A 144 -9.76 -41.79 19.47
C GLY A 144 -11.05 -41.14 20.01
N GLU A 145 -11.51 -41.60 21.18
CA GLU A 145 -12.84 -41.28 21.74
C GLU A 145 -13.14 -39.77 21.81
N ILE A 146 -12.14 -38.93 22.07
CA ILE A 146 -12.32 -37.47 22.15
C ILE A 146 -12.67 -36.88 20.78
N ALA A 147 -12.08 -37.39 19.70
CA ALA A 147 -12.33 -36.91 18.34
C ALA A 147 -13.66 -37.42 17.77
N GLU A 148 -14.15 -38.56 18.28
CA GLU A 148 -15.44 -39.15 17.90
C GLU A 148 -16.64 -38.43 18.54
N GLN A 149 -16.42 -37.68 19.63
CA GLN A 149 -17.45 -36.86 20.25
C GLN A 149 -17.89 -35.72 19.32
N GLN A 150 -19.16 -35.75 18.90
CA GLN A 150 -19.76 -34.68 18.12
C GLN A 150 -19.80 -33.38 18.93
N ARG A 151 -19.17 -32.34 18.39
CA ARG A 151 -19.20 -30.97 18.90
C ARG A 151 -19.59 -30.04 17.76
N THR A 152 -20.47 -29.09 18.02
CA THR A 152 -20.99 -28.18 16.98
C THR A 152 -19.94 -27.16 16.53
N ASP A 153 -19.08 -26.74 17.44
CA ASP A 153 -18.07 -25.70 17.23
C ASP A 153 -16.65 -26.25 17.01
N VAL A 154 -16.46 -27.57 17.00
CA VAL A 154 -15.16 -28.21 16.83
C VAL A 154 -15.21 -29.29 15.74
N ALA A 155 -14.22 -29.29 14.86
CA ALA A 155 -13.97 -30.34 13.89
C ALA A 155 -12.59 -30.97 14.13
N PHE A 156 -12.53 -32.30 14.17
CA PHE A 156 -11.28 -33.05 14.34
C PHE A 156 -10.88 -33.69 13.01
N TYR A 157 -9.59 -33.61 12.71
CA TYR A 157 -8.96 -34.18 11.52
C TYR A 157 -7.74 -35.01 11.93
N PRO A 158 -7.56 -36.22 11.37
CA PRO A 158 -6.38 -37.04 11.65
C PRO A 158 -5.08 -36.33 11.25
N THR A 159 -5.05 -35.69 10.07
CA THR A 159 -3.88 -34.96 9.55
C THR A 159 -4.30 -33.74 8.72
N PHE A 160 -3.34 -32.88 8.37
CA PHE A 160 -3.57 -31.75 7.47
C PHE A 160 -3.86 -32.16 6.01
N ASP A 161 -3.58 -33.41 5.66
CA ASP A 161 -3.92 -33.99 4.35
C ASP A 161 -5.33 -34.59 4.34
N ASP A 162 -5.73 -35.19 5.46
CA ASP A 162 -7.03 -35.88 5.62
C ASP A 162 -8.08 -34.95 6.24
N CYS A 163 -8.52 -33.96 5.45
CA CYS A 163 -9.50 -32.97 5.87
C CYS A 163 -10.36 -32.47 4.70
N ALA A 164 -10.96 -33.39 3.95
CA ALA A 164 -11.67 -33.09 2.70
C ALA A 164 -12.94 -32.21 2.87
N ASP A 165 -13.56 -32.22 4.05
CA ASP A 165 -14.81 -31.50 4.36
C ASP A 165 -14.59 -30.10 4.99
N VAL A 166 -13.35 -29.60 5.05
CA VAL A 166 -13.04 -28.27 5.64
C VAL A 166 -13.88 -27.16 5.00
N GLU A 167 -13.93 -27.09 3.67
CA GLU A 167 -14.70 -26.06 2.95
C GLU A 167 -16.19 -26.16 3.29
N LYS A 168 -16.75 -27.38 3.31
CA LYS A 168 -18.15 -27.60 3.67
C LYS A 168 -18.45 -27.16 5.11
N ARG A 169 -17.55 -27.44 6.06
CA ARG A 169 -17.70 -26.96 7.45
C ARG A 169 -17.59 -25.45 7.56
N VAL A 170 -16.79 -24.83 6.71
CA VAL A 170 -16.71 -23.36 6.63
C VAL A 170 -17.99 -22.79 6.02
N GLU A 171 -18.58 -23.43 5.00
CA GLU A 171 -19.90 -23.05 4.46
C GLU A 171 -20.98 -23.09 5.55
N ASP A 172 -21.09 -24.20 6.30
CA ASP A 172 -22.07 -24.35 7.38
C ASP A 172 -21.85 -23.30 8.51
N PHE A 173 -20.59 -22.93 8.77
CA PHE A 173 -20.23 -21.84 9.68
C PHE A 173 -20.58 -20.45 9.15
N VAL A 174 -20.45 -20.22 7.85
CA VAL A 174 -20.86 -18.96 7.24
C VAL A 174 -22.39 -18.84 7.24
N GLU A 175 -23.11 -19.95 7.03
CA GLU A 175 -24.57 -20.01 7.16
C GLU A 175 -25.05 -19.65 8.58
N SER A 176 -24.37 -20.13 9.63
CA SER A 176 -24.72 -19.74 11.00
C SER A 176 -24.44 -18.26 11.29
N ILE A 177 -23.35 -17.70 10.76
CA ILE A 177 -23.10 -16.25 10.80
C ILE A 177 -24.24 -15.49 10.14
N PHE A 178 -24.70 -15.95 8.97
CA PHE A 178 -25.79 -15.31 8.24
C PHE A 178 -27.08 -15.27 9.06
N ILE A 179 -27.44 -16.37 9.74
CA ILE A 179 -28.64 -16.43 10.59
C ILE A 179 -28.59 -15.37 11.70
N VAL A 180 -27.45 -15.23 12.38
CA VAL A 180 -27.27 -14.22 13.44
C VAL A 180 -27.27 -12.79 12.86
N LEU A 181 -26.65 -12.59 11.70
CA LEU A 181 -26.65 -11.31 10.98
C LEU A 181 -28.09 -10.89 10.64
N GLU A 182 -28.89 -11.80 10.09
CA GLU A 182 -30.28 -11.53 9.70
C GLU A 182 -31.16 -11.23 10.93
N SER A 183 -31.00 -11.99 12.02
CA SER A 183 -31.67 -11.71 13.29
C SER A 183 -31.34 -10.29 13.79
N LYS A 184 -30.05 -9.93 13.85
CA LYS A 184 -29.63 -8.59 14.32
C LYS A 184 -30.12 -7.47 13.41
N ARG A 185 -30.19 -7.71 12.10
CA ARG A 185 -30.73 -6.76 11.12
C ARG A 185 -32.20 -6.52 11.38
N LEU A 186 -33.00 -7.59 11.51
CA LEU A 186 -34.43 -7.51 11.80
C LEU A 186 -34.71 -6.81 13.14
N ASP A 187 -34.00 -7.18 14.19
CA ASP A 187 -34.14 -6.59 15.53
C ASP A 187 -33.95 -5.07 15.52
N ARG A 188 -32.99 -4.58 14.71
CA ARG A 188 -32.68 -3.14 14.59
C ARG A 188 -33.54 -2.40 13.57
N ALA A 189 -34.08 -3.10 12.57
CA ALA A 189 -34.93 -2.50 11.55
C ALA A 189 -36.36 -2.26 12.06
N THR A 190 -36.85 -3.09 12.99
CA THR A 190 -38.16 -2.91 13.60
C THR A 190 -38.11 -1.87 14.71
N ASP A 191 -38.63 -0.68 14.45
CA ASP A 191 -38.87 0.34 15.49
C ASP A 191 -40.02 -0.14 16.39
N LYS A 192 -39.70 -0.87 17.48
CA LYS A 192 -40.70 -1.25 18.49
C LYS A 192 -41.19 0.01 19.19
N ALA A 193 -42.45 0.36 18.96
CA ALA A 193 -43.07 1.55 19.54
C ALA A 193 -42.96 1.52 21.08
N GLY A 194 -42.18 2.43 21.64
CA GLY A 194 -41.95 2.56 23.09
C GLY A 194 -40.49 2.34 23.53
N ASP A 195 -39.66 1.67 22.72
CA ASP A 195 -38.25 1.44 23.07
C ASP A 195 -37.37 2.67 22.75
N LYS A 196 -36.51 3.06 23.70
CA LYS A 196 -35.52 4.12 23.48
C LYS A 196 -34.43 3.58 22.54
N ILE A 197 -34.35 4.12 21.33
CA ILE A 197 -33.31 3.77 20.35
C ILE A 197 -31.93 4.07 20.95
N PRO A 198 -31.03 3.08 21.04
CA PRO A 198 -29.72 3.27 21.63
C PRO A 198 -28.86 4.21 20.77
N LEU A 199 -28.09 5.08 21.42
CA LEU A 199 -27.12 5.91 20.74
C LEU A 199 -25.87 5.07 20.40
N LEU A 200 -25.65 4.83 19.11
CA LEU A 200 -24.39 4.27 18.61
C LEU A 200 -23.31 5.36 18.66
N CYS A 201 -22.09 5.00 19.10
CA CYS A 201 -20.99 5.94 19.30
C CYS A 201 -19.68 5.36 18.77
N VAL A 202 -18.82 6.22 18.21
CA VAL A 202 -17.41 5.87 18.00
C VAL A 202 -16.65 5.95 19.34
N PRO A 203 -15.46 5.32 19.48
CA PRO A 203 -14.77 5.19 20.77
C PRO A 203 -14.52 6.52 21.50
N PHE A 204 -14.16 7.58 20.75
CA PHE A 204 -13.86 8.90 21.32
C PHE A 204 -15.10 9.74 21.67
N GLU A 205 -16.27 9.37 21.18
CA GLU A 205 -17.54 10.07 21.41
C GLU A 205 -18.18 9.72 22.75
N LYS A 206 -17.87 8.54 23.32
CA LYS A 206 -18.50 8.02 24.54
C LYS A 206 -18.52 9.01 25.72
N LYS A 207 -17.49 9.85 25.82
CA LYS A 207 -17.36 10.87 26.89
C LYS A 207 -18.11 12.17 26.61
N ASP A 208 -18.43 12.47 25.35
CA ASP A 208 -19.11 13.72 24.95
C ASP A 208 -20.60 13.71 25.25
N PHE A 209 -21.18 12.52 25.41
CA PHE A 209 -22.62 12.33 25.60
C PHE A 209 -23.05 12.23 27.07
N VAL A 210 -22.13 12.41 28.02
CA VAL A 210 -22.44 12.41 29.46
C VAL A 210 -23.17 13.69 29.83
N GLY A 211 -24.38 13.57 30.39
CA GLY A 211 -25.19 14.70 30.86
C GLY A 211 -26.03 15.41 29.78
N LEU A 212 -26.19 14.81 28.60
CA LEU A 212 -27.06 15.33 27.55
C LEU A 212 -28.53 14.98 27.80
N ASP A 213 -29.43 15.89 27.40
CA ASP A 213 -30.87 15.67 27.42
C ASP A 213 -31.26 14.61 26.37
N THR A 214 -31.46 13.39 26.86
CA THR A 214 -31.84 12.22 26.05
C THR A 214 -33.28 12.28 25.52
N ASP A 215 -34.12 13.16 26.07
CA ASP A 215 -35.52 13.24 25.68
C ASP A 215 -35.78 14.31 24.60
N SER A 216 -34.77 15.14 24.32
CA SER A 216 -34.80 16.15 23.25
C SER A 216 -35.06 15.55 21.87
N ARG A 217 -35.85 16.26 21.05
CA ARG A 217 -36.13 15.87 19.65
C ARG A 217 -34.85 15.70 18.83
N HIS A 218 -33.86 16.56 19.09
CA HIS A 218 -32.57 16.52 18.41
C HIS A 218 -31.77 15.26 18.74
N TYR A 219 -31.74 14.83 20.02
CA TYR A 219 -31.07 13.59 20.43
C TYR A 219 -31.75 12.36 19.83
N LYS A 220 -33.08 12.28 19.91
CA LYS A 220 -33.86 11.17 19.32
C LYS A 220 -33.62 11.03 17.82
N LYS A 221 -33.62 12.16 17.10
CA LYS A 221 -33.36 12.19 15.65
C LYS A 221 -31.92 11.75 15.30
N ARG A 222 -30.93 12.09 16.14
CA ARG A 222 -29.56 11.58 16.03
C ARG A 222 -29.51 10.06 16.20
N CYS A 223 -30.12 9.51 17.25
CA CYS A 223 -30.16 8.05 17.47
C CYS A 223 -30.81 7.32 16.29
N GLN A 224 -31.92 7.87 15.76
CA GLN A 224 -32.58 7.36 14.57
C GLN A 224 -31.65 7.38 13.35
N GLY A 225 -31.01 8.51 13.06
CA GLY A 225 -30.08 8.64 11.93
C GLY A 225 -28.93 7.64 11.98
N ARG A 226 -28.26 7.51 13.14
CA ARG A 226 -27.15 6.55 13.34
C ARG A 226 -27.62 5.11 13.22
N THR A 227 -28.80 4.79 13.76
CA THR A 227 -29.39 3.46 13.66
C THR A 227 -29.76 3.12 12.21
N ARG A 228 -30.38 4.04 11.47
CA ARG A 228 -30.70 3.84 10.04
C ARG A 228 -29.43 3.60 9.22
N LYS A 229 -28.35 4.34 9.48
CA LYS A 229 -27.04 4.09 8.85
C LYS A 229 -26.57 2.66 9.12
N HIS A 230 -26.57 2.25 10.39
CA HIS A 230 -26.10 0.92 10.79
C HIS A 230 -26.97 -0.21 10.22
N VAL A 231 -28.29 -0.05 10.19
CA VAL A 231 -29.20 -0.99 9.51
C VAL A 231 -28.88 -1.08 8.02
N GLY A 232 -28.57 0.06 7.38
CA GLY A 232 -28.09 0.09 6.00
C GLY A 232 -26.85 -0.78 5.79
N ASP A 233 -25.86 -0.69 6.69
CA ASP A 233 -24.67 -1.54 6.62
C ASP A 233 -25.00 -3.04 6.76
N LEU A 234 -25.89 -3.39 7.70
CA LEU A 234 -26.31 -4.79 7.90
C LEU A 234 -27.10 -5.33 6.70
N CYS A 235 -27.97 -4.51 6.09
CA CYS A 235 -28.66 -4.86 4.85
C CYS A 235 -27.66 -5.11 3.72
N LEU A 236 -26.63 -4.29 3.59
CA LEU A 236 -25.61 -4.45 2.56
C LEU A 236 -24.81 -5.75 2.77
N GLN A 237 -24.39 -6.05 4.01
CA GLN A 237 -23.72 -7.31 4.35
C GLN A 237 -24.62 -8.54 4.17
N ALA A 238 -25.92 -8.40 4.36
CA ALA A 238 -26.91 -9.47 4.13
C ALA A 238 -27.27 -9.65 2.64
N GLY A 239 -26.66 -8.91 1.71
CA GLY A 239 -26.94 -8.99 0.28
C GLY A 239 -28.23 -8.29 -0.15
N MET A 240 -28.77 -7.39 0.67
CA MET A 240 -30.00 -6.63 0.42
C MET A 240 -29.69 -5.21 -0.04
N LEU A 241 -29.18 -5.11 -1.27
CA LEU A 241 -28.64 -3.86 -1.82
C LEU A 241 -29.67 -2.72 -1.87
N GLN A 242 -30.91 -3.02 -2.27
CA GLN A 242 -31.97 -2.02 -2.41
C GLN A 242 -32.38 -1.43 -1.06
N ASP A 243 -32.56 -2.28 -0.06
CA ASP A 243 -32.91 -1.85 1.29
C ASP A 243 -31.77 -1.07 1.94
N ALA A 244 -30.51 -1.46 1.68
CA ALA A 244 -29.35 -0.70 2.12
C ALA A 244 -29.38 0.74 1.57
N LEU A 245 -29.62 0.92 0.27
CA LEU A 245 -29.74 2.24 -0.36
C LEU A 245 -30.83 3.10 0.29
N VAL A 246 -32.02 2.53 0.55
CA VAL A 246 -33.12 3.23 1.25
C VAL A 246 -32.69 3.70 2.63
N HIS A 247 -32.10 2.80 3.42
CA HIS A 247 -31.64 3.12 4.77
C HIS A 247 -30.55 4.19 4.80
N TYR A 248 -29.62 4.16 3.83
CA TYR A 248 -28.60 5.21 3.73
C TYR A 248 -29.19 6.57 3.38
N HIS A 249 -30.13 6.67 2.43
CA HIS A 249 -30.81 7.94 2.13
C HIS A 249 -31.53 8.50 3.35
N MET A 250 -32.30 7.66 4.07
CA MET A 250 -32.96 8.06 5.32
C MET A 250 -31.94 8.55 6.37
N ALA A 251 -30.81 7.85 6.52
CA ALA A 251 -29.77 8.25 7.45
C ALA A 251 -29.17 9.61 7.08
N VAL A 252 -28.88 9.85 5.79
CA VAL A 252 -28.35 11.13 5.29
C VAL A 252 -29.29 12.28 5.64
N GLU A 253 -30.60 12.15 5.40
CA GLU A 253 -31.58 13.20 5.73
C GLU A 253 -31.65 13.48 7.23
N LEU A 254 -31.73 12.43 8.05
CA LEU A 254 -31.82 12.54 9.50
C LEU A 254 -30.57 13.19 10.09
N LEU A 255 -29.38 12.70 9.72
CA LEU A 255 -28.09 13.14 10.26
C LEU A 255 -27.73 14.56 9.80
N ARG A 256 -28.04 14.92 8.55
CA ARG A 256 -27.84 16.28 8.04
C ARG A 256 -28.65 17.30 8.83
N SER A 257 -29.89 16.97 9.19
CA SER A 257 -30.76 17.89 9.95
C SER A 257 -30.32 18.14 11.41
N VAL A 258 -29.44 17.29 11.96
CA VAL A 258 -28.90 17.41 13.32
C VAL A 258 -27.40 17.73 13.33
N ASN A 259 -26.83 18.05 12.17
CA ASN A 259 -25.41 18.38 11.97
C ASN A 259 -24.45 17.33 12.56
N ASP A 260 -24.79 16.04 12.41
CA ASP A 260 -23.92 14.93 12.85
C ASP A 260 -22.95 14.54 11.72
N PHE A 261 -21.97 15.40 11.46
CA PHE A 261 -21.12 15.34 10.26
C PHE A 261 -20.31 14.04 10.14
N LEU A 262 -19.82 13.49 11.25
CA LEU A 262 -19.05 12.25 11.22
C LEU A 262 -19.90 11.07 10.71
N TRP A 263 -21.10 10.91 11.28
CA TRP A 263 -22.02 9.84 10.87
C TRP A 263 -22.68 10.12 9.53
N LEU A 264 -22.88 11.39 9.17
CA LEU A 264 -23.34 11.80 7.85
C LEU A 264 -22.33 11.42 6.77
N GLY A 265 -21.03 11.67 6.99
CA GLY A 265 -19.95 11.21 6.12
C GLY A 265 -19.98 9.69 5.94
N ALA A 266 -20.21 8.94 7.02
CA ALA A 266 -20.30 7.47 6.97
C ALA A 266 -21.55 6.95 6.24
N ALA A 267 -22.69 7.65 6.37
CA ALA A 267 -23.90 7.31 5.62
C ALA A 267 -23.71 7.56 4.11
N LEU A 268 -23.04 8.66 3.74
CA LEU A 268 -22.67 8.95 2.36
C LEU A 268 -21.65 7.95 1.81
N GLU A 269 -20.63 7.58 2.59
CA GLU A 269 -19.66 6.55 2.22
C GLU A 269 -20.34 5.20 1.96
N GLY A 270 -21.28 4.80 2.82
CA GLY A 270 -22.09 3.59 2.65
C GLY A 270 -22.97 3.64 1.40
N LEU A 271 -23.63 4.79 1.16
CA LEU A 271 -24.44 5.02 -0.04
C LEU A 271 -23.60 4.92 -1.33
N CYS A 272 -22.43 5.54 -1.34
CA CYS A 272 -21.47 5.44 -2.44
C CYS A 272 -21.03 3.99 -2.63
N SER A 273 -20.68 3.29 -1.55
CA SER A 273 -20.19 1.91 -1.62
C SER A 273 -21.25 0.95 -2.18
N ALA A 274 -22.50 1.07 -1.72
CA ALA A 274 -23.63 0.33 -2.27
C ALA A 274 -23.84 0.64 -3.77
N SER A 275 -23.78 1.91 -4.15
CA SER A 275 -23.94 2.31 -5.57
C SER A 275 -22.77 1.82 -6.44
N VAL A 276 -21.55 1.78 -5.90
CA VAL A 276 -20.37 1.22 -6.59
C VAL A 276 -20.53 -0.28 -6.80
N ILE A 277 -20.96 -1.02 -5.78
CA ILE A 277 -21.23 -2.46 -5.88
C ILE A 277 -22.28 -2.75 -6.97
N PHE A 278 -23.30 -1.89 -7.08
CA PHE A 278 -24.32 -1.99 -8.13
C PHE A 278 -23.74 -1.79 -9.55
N HIS A 279 -23.02 -0.69 -9.78
CA HIS A 279 -22.53 -0.31 -11.11
C HIS A 279 -21.29 -1.08 -11.57
N TYR A 280 -20.48 -1.55 -10.62
CA TYR A 280 -19.19 -2.17 -10.88
C TYR A 280 -19.09 -3.56 -10.22
N PRO A 281 -19.92 -4.54 -10.63
CA PRO A 281 -19.93 -5.88 -10.03
C PRO A 281 -18.60 -6.65 -10.18
N GLY A 282 -17.70 -6.19 -11.07
CA GLY A 282 -16.35 -6.71 -11.22
C GLY A 282 -15.36 -6.25 -10.12
N GLY A 283 -15.79 -5.35 -9.24
CA GLY A 283 -15.01 -4.88 -8.10
C GLY A 283 -14.03 -3.74 -8.41
N THR A 284 -13.65 -2.99 -7.38
CA THR A 284 -12.74 -1.83 -7.45
C THR A 284 -11.30 -2.10 -7.02
N ALA A 285 -11.00 -3.30 -6.49
CA ALA A 285 -9.69 -3.66 -5.95
C ALA A 285 -8.57 -3.85 -7.00
N GLY A 286 -8.80 -3.49 -8.26
CA GLY A 286 -7.87 -3.70 -9.37
C GLY A 286 -7.74 -5.18 -9.76
N LYS A 287 -6.91 -5.48 -10.77
CA LYS A 287 -6.57 -6.85 -11.15
C LYS A 287 -5.61 -7.46 -10.12
N SER A 288 -6.08 -7.67 -8.89
CA SER A 288 -5.48 -8.68 -8.03
C SER A 288 -5.76 -10.05 -8.66
N ASN A 289 -4.79 -10.96 -8.67
CA ASN A 289 -4.84 -12.29 -9.30
C ASN A 289 -5.87 -13.27 -8.64
N THR A 290 -6.98 -12.76 -8.11
CA THR A 290 -8.11 -13.52 -7.61
C THR A 290 -9.15 -13.70 -8.72
N ARG A 291 -9.40 -14.96 -9.07
CA ARG A 291 -10.23 -15.44 -10.18
C ARG A 291 -11.59 -14.73 -10.27
N LYS A 292 -12.02 -14.48 -11.51
CA LYS A 292 -13.37 -13.99 -11.86
C LYS A 292 -14.46 -14.90 -11.24
N PRO A 293 -15.52 -14.35 -10.64
CA PRO A 293 -16.72 -15.14 -10.33
C PRO A 293 -17.42 -15.54 -11.64
N SER A 294 -17.64 -16.84 -11.81
CA SER A 294 -18.47 -17.39 -12.89
C SER A 294 -19.94 -17.23 -12.52
N ILE A 295 -20.61 -16.24 -13.11
CA ILE A 295 -22.07 -16.15 -13.09
C ILE A 295 -22.59 -17.07 -14.21
N SER A 296 -23.26 -18.15 -13.84
CA SER A 296 -24.06 -18.96 -14.77
C SER A 296 -25.43 -18.29 -14.93
N THR A 297 -25.70 -17.70 -16.09
CA THR A 297 -27.04 -17.24 -16.46
C THR A 297 -27.90 -18.44 -16.86
N ALA A 298 -28.77 -18.90 -15.97
CA ALA A 298 -29.76 -19.92 -16.27
C ALA A 298 -30.89 -19.33 -17.13
N THR A 299 -31.14 -19.98 -18.26
CA THR A 299 -32.18 -19.68 -19.24
C THR A 299 -33.58 -19.92 -18.70
N ASP A 300 -34.47 -18.99 -19.02
CA ASP A 300 -35.90 -18.95 -18.76
C ASP A 300 -36.65 -20.21 -19.23
N SER A 301 -37.51 -20.75 -18.36
CA SER A 301 -38.65 -21.59 -18.75
C SER A 301 -39.78 -21.42 -17.73
N GLY A 302 -40.83 -20.72 -18.16
CA GLY A 302 -41.94 -20.33 -17.30
C GLY A 302 -42.94 -21.44 -16.95
N LYS A 303 -43.63 -21.26 -15.79
CA LYS A 303 -45.10 -21.09 -15.68
C LYS A 303 -45.57 -21.17 -14.21
N ARG A 304 -46.21 -20.07 -13.77
CA ARG A 304 -47.44 -19.93 -12.94
C ARG A 304 -47.57 -20.67 -11.57
N HIS A 305 -47.59 -19.91 -10.47
CA HIS A 305 -48.83 -19.63 -9.69
C HIS A 305 -48.64 -18.51 -8.62
N ARG A 306 -49.73 -17.80 -8.33
CA ARG A 306 -49.87 -16.56 -7.51
C ARG A 306 -49.70 -16.75 -5.98
N PRO A 307 -49.47 -15.66 -5.21
CA PRO A 307 -49.13 -15.65 -3.77
C PRO A 307 -50.30 -15.27 -2.84
N GLY A 308 -50.17 -15.60 -1.55
CA GLY A 308 -51.05 -15.19 -0.45
C GLY A 308 -50.39 -14.12 0.43
N ALA A 309 -51.18 -13.10 0.78
CA ALA A 309 -50.80 -11.78 1.29
C ALA A 309 -50.40 -11.71 2.77
N GLN A 310 -49.66 -10.65 3.15
CA GLN A 310 -50.14 -9.65 4.11
C GLN A 310 -49.29 -8.36 4.04
N GLU A 311 -49.80 -7.34 3.34
CA GLU A 311 -49.29 -5.96 3.35
C GLU A 311 -49.83 -5.21 4.57
N VAL A 312 -48.97 -4.43 5.23
CA VAL A 312 -49.37 -3.36 6.16
C VAL A 312 -49.00 -2.03 5.48
N LEU A 313 -50.05 -1.24 5.22
CA LEU A 313 -50.02 0.06 4.56
C LEU A 313 -49.09 1.07 5.23
N ILE A 314 -48.34 1.81 4.42
CA ILE A 314 -48.01 3.22 4.67
C ILE A 314 -48.18 3.98 3.34
N ASP A 315 -49.16 4.87 3.29
CA ASP A 315 -49.30 5.92 2.27
C ASP A 315 -48.36 7.10 2.62
N PRO A 316 -47.74 7.75 1.62
CA PRO A 316 -48.27 9.07 1.26
C PRO A 316 -48.25 9.37 -0.24
N GLY A 317 -49.39 9.85 -0.74
CA GLY A 317 -49.57 10.33 -2.11
C GLY A 317 -48.85 11.64 -2.43
N ALA A 318 -48.27 11.71 -3.63
CA ALA A 318 -48.66 12.62 -4.71
C ALA A 318 -47.68 12.49 -5.88
N LEU A 319 -47.99 11.64 -6.87
CA LEU A 319 -47.41 11.72 -8.21
C LEU A 319 -48.55 11.64 -9.24
N ASN A 320 -48.58 12.67 -10.06
CA ASN A 320 -49.38 12.88 -11.25
C ASN A 320 -49.17 11.75 -12.28
N SER A 321 -50.24 11.46 -13.00
CA SER A 321 -50.40 10.35 -13.93
C SER A 321 -49.71 10.56 -15.27
N SER A 322 -49.01 9.54 -15.75
CA SER A 322 -49.06 9.10 -17.16
C SER A 322 -48.49 7.68 -17.25
N GLY A 323 -49.27 6.77 -17.82
CA GLY A 323 -49.05 5.33 -17.77
C GLY A 323 -47.88 4.84 -18.63
N ILE A 324 -47.16 3.84 -18.12
CA ILE A 324 -46.21 3.02 -18.87
C ILE A 324 -46.39 1.55 -18.42
N SER A 325 -46.35 0.66 -19.41
CA SER A 325 -46.51 -0.80 -19.38
C SER A 325 -45.88 -1.53 -18.19
N ALA A 326 -46.59 -2.54 -17.66
CA ALA A 326 -46.24 -3.30 -16.46
C ALA A 326 -44.93 -4.12 -16.57
N ASP A 327 -44.41 -4.37 -17.78
CA ASP A 327 -43.22 -5.21 -17.99
C ASP A 327 -41.88 -4.44 -17.97
N THR A 328 -41.90 -3.11 -17.79
CA THR A 328 -40.68 -2.28 -17.58
C THR A 328 -40.56 -1.79 -16.13
N SER A 329 -41.52 -2.13 -15.27
CA SER A 329 -41.65 -1.58 -13.91
C SER A 329 -40.71 -2.22 -12.88
N THR A 330 -40.19 -3.42 -13.14
CA THR A 330 -39.31 -4.16 -12.21
C THR A 330 -37.84 -3.74 -12.29
N GLU A 331 -37.36 -3.23 -13.42
CA GLU A 331 -36.01 -2.64 -13.55
C GLU A 331 -35.99 -1.14 -13.19
N ILE A 332 -37.06 -0.41 -13.50
CA ILE A 332 -37.19 1.03 -13.18
C ILE A 332 -37.40 1.24 -11.66
N GLY A 333 -37.91 0.24 -10.93
CA GLY A 333 -38.04 0.30 -9.46
C GLY A 333 -36.74 0.05 -8.69
N ARG A 334 -35.82 -0.76 -9.23
CA ARG A 334 -34.53 -1.14 -8.60
C ARG A 334 -33.44 -0.06 -8.73
N THR A 335 -33.67 0.99 -9.51
CA THR A 335 -32.66 2.00 -9.85
C THR A 335 -32.91 3.36 -9.21
N LYS A 336 -34.08 3.61 -8.60
CA LYS A 336 -34.45 4.96 -8.12
C LYS A 336 -33.56 5.50 -6.99
N ASN A 337 -33.00 4.62 -6.16
CA ASN A 337 -32.22 5.01 -4.99
C ASN A 337 -30.71 4.88 -5.20
N CYS A 338 -30.27 4.28 -6.31
CA CYS A 338 -28.85 4.14 -6.61
C CYS A 338 -28.29 5.45 -7.17
N LEU A 339 -27.13 5.87 -6.70
CA LEU A 339 -26.44 7.03 -7.27
C LEU A 339 -25.98 6.71 -8.70
N SER A 340 -25.98 7.71 -9.59
CA SER A 340 -25.32 7.57 -10.90
C SER A 340 -23.79 7.53 -10.73
N PRO A 341 -23.04 7.03 -11.72
CA PRO A 341 -21.57 7.06 -11.69
C PRO A 341 -20.93 8.41 -11.37
N ASP A 342 -21.55 9.51 -11.80
CA ASP A 342 -21.08 10.87 -11.53
C ASP A 342 -21.47 11.34 -10.13
N ASP A 343 -22.71 11.07 -9.70
CA ASP A 343 -23.18 11.42 -8.35
C ASP A 343 -22.36 10.70 -7.26
N ILE A 344 -21.90 9.47 -7.53
CA ILE A 344 -21.01 8.73 -6.60
C ILE A 344 -19.80 9.59 -6.23
N MET A 345 -19.20 10.26 -7.21
CA MET A 345 -18.01 11.07 -6.98
C MET A 345 -18.33 12.36 -6.23
N GLU A 346 -19.46 13.00 -6.52
CA GLU A 346 -19.93 14.15 -5.75
C GLU A 346 -20.17 13.78 -4.28
N LYS A 347 -20.80 12.63 -4.02
CA LYS A 347 -21.07 12.15 -2.67
C LYS A 347 -19.81 11.68 -1.93
N TYR A 348 -18.81 11.14 -2.62
CA TYR A 348 -17.50 10.91 -2.02
C TYR A 348 -16.81 12.22 -1.64
N LYS A 349 -16.83 13.26 -2.51
CA LYS A 349 -16.29 14.59 -2.18
C LYS A 349 -16.99 15.18 -0.95
N GLU A 350 -18.33 15.06 -0.90
CA GLU A 350 -19.14 15.49 0.25
C GLU A 350 -18.74 14.73 1.53
N ALA A 351 -18.64 13.40 1.48
CA ALA A 351 -18.23 12.58 2.62
C ALA A 351 -16.83 12.95 3.13
N ILE A 352 -15.86 13.11 2.22
CA ILE A 352 -14.48 13.49 2.54
C ILE A 352 -14.45 14.87 3.20
N SER A 353 -15.22 15.84 2.70
CA SER A 353 -15.30 17.18 3.31
C SER A 353 -15.82 17.14 4.75
N TYR A 354 -16.74 16.23 5.07
CA TYR A 354 -17.22 16.05 6.44
C TYR A 354 -16.15 15.41 7.33
N TYR A 355 -15.45 14.38 6.85
CA TYR A 355 -14.33 13.80 7.58
C TYR A 355 -13.20 14.80 7.81
N GLU A 356 -12.85 15.57 6.78
CA GLU A 356 -11.87 16.67 6.85
C GLU A 356 -12.30 17.72 7.89
N SER A 357 -13.56 18.13 7.92
CA SER A 357 -14.05 19.12 8.90
C SER A 357 -13.91 18.63 10.35
N VAL A 358 -14.16 17.33 10.58
CA VAL A 358 -14.00 16.69 11.89
C VAL A 358 -12.52 16.53 12.23
N HIS A 359 -11.69 16.22 11.24
CA HIS A 359 -10.23 16.10 11.35
C HIS A 359 -9.52 17.45 11.60
N GLN A 360 -10.01 18.55 11.03
CA GLN A 360 -9.42 19.88 11.23
C GLN A 360 -9.96 20.62 12.46
N GLY A 361 -10.98 20.08 13.13
CA GLY A 361 -11.53 20.69 14.34
C GLY A 361 -12.48 21.86 14.11
N ALA A 362 -12.89 22.09 12.86
CA ALA A 362 -13.74 23.22 12.47
C ALA A 362 -15.19 23.11 13.01
N VAL A 363 -15.57 21.96 13.58
CA VAL A 363 -16.96 21.61 13.95
C VAL A 363 -17.32 21.92 15.42
N CYS A 364 -16.51 22.69 16.16
CA CYS A 364 -16.90 23.10 17.53
C CYS A 364 -17.12 24.61 17.67
N PRO A 365 -18.29 25.16 17.26
CA PRO A 365 -18.62 26.58 17.45
C PRO A 365 -18.92 26.96 18.92
N ARG A 366 -19.01 26.01 19.87
CA ARG A 366 -19.71 26.28 21.14
C ARG A 366 -18.98 26.01 22.47
N LYS A 367 -17.69 25.69 22.51
CA LYS A 367 -16.91 25.72 23.77
C LYS A 367 -15.46 26.19 23.56
N ARG A 368 -15.25 27.50 23.42
CA ARG A 368 -13.92 28.15 23.53
C ARG A 368 -13.36 28.22 24.97
N ILE A 369 -14.00 27.60 25.98
CA ILE A 369 -13.64 27.77 27.41
C ILE A 369 -13.17 26.47 28.10
N CYS A 370 -13.03 25.34 27.40
CA CYS A 370 -12.46 24.11 28.00
C CYS A 370 -11.07 23.77 27.41
N PHE A 371 -10.16 24.73 27.41
CA PHE A 371 -8.85 24.60 26.74
C PHE A 371 -7.74 23.91 27.56
N ALA A 372 -8.05 23.29 28.71
CA ALA A 372 -6.99 22.77 29.60
C ALA A 372 -7.13 21.30 30.05
N ALA A 373 -8.24 20.60 29.78
CA ALA A 373 -8.50 19.31 30.44
C ALA A 373 -8.48 18.03 29.55
N SER A 374 -8.31 18.09 28.23
CA SER A 374 -8.04 16.85 27.46
C SER A 374 -7.34 17.06 26.11
N ALA A 375 -6.14 17.63 26.12
CA ALA A 375 -5.29 17.71 24.92
C ALA A 375 -5.10 16.34 24.24
N SER A 376 -5.03 15.25 25.02
CA SER A 376 -4.94 13.88 24.50
C SER A 376 -6.18 13.45 23.72
N ASN A 377 -7.40 13.59 24.26
CA ASN A 377 -8.62 13.16 23.54
C ASN A 377 -8.82 13.93 22.23
N HIS A 378 -8.48 15.21 22.21
CA HIS A 378 -8.60 16.06 21.03
C HIS A 378 -7.61 15.64 19.93
N PHE A 379 -6.35 15.37 20.30
CA PHE A 379 -5.35 14.82 19.38
C PHE A 379 -5.78 13.47 18.77
N TRP A 380 -6.33 12.56 19.57
CA TRP A 380 -6.77 11.24 19.11
C TRP A 380 -7.97 11.31 18.16
N ARG A 381 -8.90 12.26 18.37
CA ARG A 381 -10.04 12.49 17.46
C ARG A 381 -9.56 12.83 16.05
N TYR A 382 -8.58 13.72 15.96
CA TYR A 382 -8.03 14.16 14.68
C TYR A 382 -7.27 13.05 13.98
N LYS A 383 -6.43 12.32 14.71
CA LYS A 383 -5.71 11.16 14.14
C LYS A 383 -6.68 10.16 13.52
N ASN A 384 -7.76 9.78 14.23
CA ASN A 384 -8.69 8.76 13.77
C ASN A 384 -9.59 9.24 12.62
N ALA A 385 -10.02 10.51 12.63
CA ALA A 385 -10.79 11.08 11.53
C ALA A 385 -9.95 11.15 10.25
N GLY A 386 -8.65 11.48 10.36
CA GLY A 386 -7.72 11.47 9.23
C GLY A 386 -7.50 10.07 8.63
N VAL A 387 -7.57 9.00 9.44
CA VAL A 387 -7.53 7.62 8.95
C VAL A 387 -8.73 7.33 8.04
N ILE A 388 -9.94 7.65 8.50
CA ILE A 388 -11.19 7.43 7.75
C ILE A 388 -11.23 8.29 6.48
N GLU A 389 -10.80 9.55 6.58
CA GLU A 389 -10.66 10.46 5.44
C GLU A 389 -9.77 9.85 4.36
N LEU A 390 -8.59 9.36 4.74
CA LEU A 390 -7.63 8.76 3.82
C LEU A 390 -8.17 7.48 3.17
N GLU A 391 -8.79 6.59 3.94
CA GLU A 391 -9.39 5.36 3.39
C GLU A 391 -10.53 5.68 2.42
N THR A 392 -11.33 6.72 2.70
CA THR A 392 -12.39 7.18 1.81
C THR A 392 -11.82 7.76 0.51
N CYS A 393 -10.73 8.54 0.59
CA CYS A 393 -9.97 8.99 -0.57
C CYS A 393 -9.47 7.81 -1.42
N VAL A 394 -8.93 6.76 -0.80
CA VAL A 394 -8.46 5.56 -1.51
C VAL A 394 -9.61 4.87 -2.25
N LYS A 395 -10.78 4.71 -1.60
CA LYS A 395 -11.99 4.14 -2.25
C LYS A 395 -12.41 4.98 -3.46
N ALA A 396 -12.48 6.30 -3.30
CA ALA A 396 -12.84 7.23 -4.38
C ALA A 396 -11.87 7.15 -5.58
N VAL A 397 -10.56 7.08 -5.33
CA VAL A 397 -9.53 6.92 -6.36
C VAL A 397 -9.71 5.61 -7.14
N ARG A 398 -10.01 4.50 -6.46
CA ARG A 398 -10.25 3.20 -7.11
C ARG A 398 -11.47 3.24 -8.03
N VAL A 399 -12.54 3.94 -7.62
CA VAL A 399 -13.72 4.17 -8.47
C VAL A 399 -13.35 5.00 -9.70
N LEU A 400 -12.65 6.11 -9.52
CA LEU A 400 -12.20 6.96 -10.63
C LEU A 400 -11.28 6.24 -11.61
N ALA A 401 -10.45 5.31 -11.11
CA ALA A 401 -9.60 4.47 -11.96
C ALA A 401 -10.42 3.60 -12.91
N ILE A 402 -11.51 2.98 -12.43
CA ILE A 402 -12.42 2.18 -13.26
C ILE A 402 -13.17 3.07 -14.25
N GLN A 403 -13.61 4.25 -13.81
CA GLN A 403 -14.24 5.26 -14.66
C GLN A 403 -13.26 5.89 -15.67
N ARG A 404 -11.96 5.55 -15.63
CA ARG A 404 -10.90 6.12 -16.46
C ARG A 404 -10.71 7.63 -16.32
N ARG A 405 -11.07 8.20 -15.16
CA ARG A 405 -10.94 9.63 -14.82
C ARG A 405 -9.62 9.91 -14.09
N ALA A 406 -8.50 9.65 -14.76
CA ALA A 406 -7.17 9.70 -14.15
C ALA A 406 -6.76 11.08 -13.60
N MET A 407 -7.21 12.18 -14.23
CA MET A 407 -6.88 13.53 -13.79
C MET A 407 -7.50 13.86 -12.43
N GLU A 408 -8.80 13.61 -12.27
CA GLU A 408 -9.49 13.80 -10.98
C GLU A 408 -8.95 12.85 -9.92
N ALA A 409 -8.65 11.60 -10.28
CA ALA A 409 -8.04 10.65 -9.34
C ALA A 409 -6.68 11.16 -8.83
N SER A 410 -5.90 11.81 -9.69
CA SER A 410 -4.63 12.41 -9.29
C SER A 410 -4.81 13.61 -8.35
N GLU A 411 -5.91 14.37 -8.44
CA GLU A 411 -6.21 15.48 -7.53
C GLU A 411 -6.53 14.95 -6.13
N PHE A 412 -7.36 13.91 -6.03
CA PHE A 412 -7.62 13.21 -4.76
C PHE A 412 -6.33 12.69 -4.12
N LEU A 413 -5.46 12.05 -4.91
CA LEU A 413 -4.18 11.55 -4.40
C LEU A 413 -3.25 12.66 -3.91
N GLN A 414 -3.26 13.83 -4.56
CA GLN A 414 -2.48 14.98 -4.10
C GLN A 414 -2.96 15.47 -2.73
N ASN A 415 -4.28 15.60 -2.54
CA ASN A 415 -4.86 15.98 -1.26
C ASN A 415 -4.58 14.91 -0.18
N ALA A 416 -4.68 13.63 -0.54
CA ALA A 416 -4.42 12.50 0.35
C ALA A 416 -2.98 12.46 0.91
N VAL A 417 -1.99 13.00 0.18
CA VAL A 417 -0.60 13.10 0.68
C VAL A 417 -0.50 14.07 1.86
N TYR A 418 -1.33 15.11 1.91
CA TYR A 418 -1.30 16.15 2.94
C TYR A 418 -2.10 15.80 4.19
N ILE A 419 -2.90 14.72 4.17
CA ILE A 419 -3.63 14.26 5.35
C ILE A 419 -2.64 13.92 6.47
N ASN A 420 -2.74 14.64 7.58
CA ASN A 420 -1.87 14.49 8.74
C ASN A 420 -2.38 13.36 9.65
N LEU A 421 -1.69 12.22 9.65
CA LEU A 421 -2.01 11.08 10.51
C LEU A 421 -1.27 11.10 11.86
N GLY A 422 -0.67 12.24 12.20
CA GLY A 422 0.22 12.38 13.34
C GLY A 422 1.59 11.74 13.08
N GLN A 423 2.30 11.38 14.16
CA GLN A 423 3.60 10.72 14.07
C GLN A 423 3.43 9.28 13.58
N LEU A 424 3.82 9.03 12.33
CA LEU A 424 3.91 7.70 11.75
C LEU A 424 5.29 7.09 12.03
N SER A 425 5.32 5.80 12.34
CA SER A 425 6.52 4.96 12.28
C SER A 425 7.12 4.94 10.88
N GLU A 426 8.39 4.56 10.75
CA GLU A 426 9.03 4.47 9.43
C GLU A 426 8.38 3.39 8.56
N GLU A 427 7.92 2.29 9.17
CA GLU A 427 7.19 1.21 8.51
C GLU A 427 5.85 1.71 7.93
N GLU A 428 5.08 2.48 8.70
CA GLU A 428 3.82 3.08 8.23
C GLU A 428 4.06 4.09 7.10
N LYS A 429 5.17 4.84 7.13
CA LYS A 429 5.55 5.75 6.03
C LYS A 429 5.88 4.97 4.76
N ILE A 430 6.68 3.90 4.87
CA ILE A 430 7.02 3.01 3.73
C ILE A 430 5.74 2.45 3.12
N GLN A 431 4.81 1.95 3.95
CA GLN A 431 3.53 1.43 3.50
C GLN A 431 2.69 2.49 2.79
N ARG A 432 2.55 3.69 3.39
CA ARG A 432 1.80 4.82 2.79
C ARG A 432 2.32 5.19 1.41
N TYR A 433 3.64 5.33 1.25
CA TYR A 433 4.24 5.67 -0.04
C TYR A 433 4.16 4.55 -1.07
N SER A 434 4.25 3.29 -0.62
CA SER A 434 4.06 2.12 -1.50
C SER A 434 2.64 2.08 -2.05
N VAL A 435 1.63 2.32 -1.21
CA VAL A 435 0.23 2.39 -1.66
C VAL A 435 -0.02 3.56 -2.60
N LEU A 436 0.52 4.75 -2.29
CA LEU A 436 0.42 5.89 -3.22
C LEU A 436 1.03 5.56 -4.58
N SER A 437 2.15 4.83 -4.59
CA SER A 437 2.76 4.34 -5.83
C SER A 437 1.83 3.42 -6.61
N GLU A 438 1.22 2.43 -5.95
CA GLU A 438 0.26 1.49 -6.54
C GLU A 438 -0.98 2.21 -7.09
N LEU A 439 -1.52 3.20 -6.37
CA LEU A 439 -2.68 3.98 -6.83
C LEU A 439 -2.34 4.84 -8.05
N TYR A 440 -1.15 5.46 -8.08
CA TYR A 440 -0.70 6.18 -9.27
C TYR A 440 -0.45 5.24 -10.46
N GLU A 441 0.01 4.01 -10.21
CA GLU A 441 0.17 2.98 -11.25
C GLU A 441 -1.19 2.55 -11.79
N LEU A 442 -2.17 2.33 -10.91
CA LEU A 442 -3.54 1.94 -11.26
C LEU A 442 -4.21 2.95 -12.20
N ILE A 443 -3.97 4.25 -12.02
CA ILE A 443 -4.51 5.30 -12.90
C ILE A 443 -3.64 5.60 -14.13
N GLY A 444 -2.53 4.87 -14.32
CA GLY A 444 -1.63 5.00 -15.47
C GLY A 444 -0.55 6.09 -15.37
N PHE A 445 -0.36 6.68 -14.19
CA PHE A 445 0.63 7.74 -13.95
C PHE A 445 1.98 7.15 -13.50
N HIS A 446 2.63 6.40 -14.39
CA HIS A 446 3.84 5.62 -14.09
C HIS A 446 5.01 6.43 -13.51
N ARG A 447 5.19 7.69 -13.93
CA ARG A 447 6.26 8.55 -13.38
C ARG A 447 5.99 8.96 -11.93
N LYS A 448 4.74 9.29 -11.59
CA LYS A 448 4.35 9.61 -10.21
C LYS A 448 4.40 8.35 -9.34
N SER A 449 3.97 7.22 -9.89
CA SER A 449 4.12 5.91 -9.23
C SER A 449 5.59 5.62 -8.89
N ALA A 450 6.50 5.73 -9.86
CA ALA A 450 7.94 5.54 -9.63
C ALA A 450 8.52 6.54 -8.61
N PHE A 451 8.06 7.79 -8.61
CA PHE A 451 8.44 8.77 -7.60
C PHE A 451 8.09 8.32 -6.18
N PHE A 452 6.83 7.94 -5.93
CA PHE A 452 6.44 7.49 -4.59
C PHE A 452 7.09 6.17 -4.19
N LYS A 453 7.30 5.24 -5.13
CA LYS A 453 8.05 4.00 -4.87
C LYS A 453 9.51 4.26 -4.50
N ARG A 454 10.15 5.21 -5.18
CA ARG A 454 11.52 5.66 -4.84
C ARG A 454 11.56 6.32 -3.46
N VAL A 455 10.56 7.14 -3.11
CA VAL A 455 10.45 7.71 -1.76
C VAL A 455 10.31 6.60 -0.71
N ALA A 456 9.46 5.59 -0.95
CA ALA A 456 9.34 4.42 -0.08
C ALA A 456 10.67 3.68 0.08
N ALA A 457 11.41 3.48 -1.02
CA ALA A 457 12.73 2.87 -1.01
C ALA A 457 13.74 3.63 -0.14
N MET A 458 13.72 4.96 -0.18
CA MET A 458 14.60 5.79 0.64
C MET A 458 14.21 5.75 2.12
N GLN A 459 12.92 5.56 2.45
CA GLN A 459 12.49 5.39 3.84
C GLN A 459 12.97 4.07 4.46
N CYS A 460 13.17 3.01 3.68
CA CYS A 460 13.78 1.77 4.16
C CYS A 460 15.19 1.95 4.75
N VAL A 461 15.85 3.07 4.44
CA VAL A 461 17.22 3.38 4.85
C VAL A 461 17.32 4.73 5.55
N ALA A 462 16.22 5.18 6.15
CA ALA A 462 16.18 6.41 6.92
C ALA A 462 17.20 6.36 8.07
N PRO A 463 17.88 7.49 8.39
CA PRO A 463 18.89 7.53 9.45
C PRO A 463 18.38 7.16 10.85
N THR A 464 17.06 7.20 11.05
CA THR A 464 16.37 6.85 12.28
C THR A 464 16.26 5.34 12.52
N ILE A 465 16.47 4.52 11.48
CA ILE A 465 16.35 3.06 11.56
C ILE A 465 17.71 2.47 12.00
N PRO A 466 17.77 1.73 13.13
CA PRO A 466 19.01 1.12 13.62
C PRO A 466 19.63 0.13 12.64
N GLU A 467 18.79 -0.63 11.93
CA GLU A 467 19.18 -1.62 10.92
C GLU A 467 18.54 -1.31 9.56
N PRO A 468 19.22 -0.51 8.72
CA PRO A 468 18.67 -0.11 7.42
C PRO A 468 18.44 -1.29 6.46
N GLY A 469 17.24 -1.37 5.89
CA GLY A 469 16.82 -2.42 4.96
C GLY A 469 17.34 -2.21 3.53
N TRP A 470 18.66 -2.23 3.33
CA TRP A 470 19.28 -1.96 2.01
C TRP A 470 18.82 -2.89 0.89
N THR A 471 18.56 -4.17 1.20
CA THR A 471 18.01 -5.13 0.22
C THR A 471 16.61 -4.74 -0.24
N ALA A 472 15.76 -4.24 0.66
CA ALA A 472 14.42 -3.77 0.31
C ALA A 472 14.48 -2.46 -0.48
N CYS A 473 15.35 -1.53 -0.08
CA CYS A 473 15.63 -0.29 -0.81
C CYS A 473 16.04 -0.60 -2.26
N TYR A 474 17.04 -1.46 -2.46
CA TYR A 474 17.53 -1.84 -3.78
C TYR A 474 16.43 -2.44 -4.66
N ARG A 475 15.62 -3.36 -4.12
CA ARG A 475 14.50 -3.98 -4.85
C ARG A 475 13.46 -2.93 -5.30
N LEU A 476 13.04 -2.06 -4.39
CA LEU A 476 12.07 -1.01 -4.70
C LEU A 476 12.62 -0.03 -5.75
N LEU A 477 13.91 0.30 -5.71
CA LEU A 477 14.55 1.14 -6.73
C LEU A 477 14.51 0.48 -8.12
N LEU A 478 14.75 -0.84 -8.22
CA LEU A 478 14.64 -1.56 -9.49
C LEU A 478 13.23 -1.50 -10.08
N GLU A 479 12.20 -1.61 -9.25
CA GLU A 479 10.80 -1.48 -9.69
C GLU A 479 10.45 -0.08 -10.23
N THR A 480 11.25 0.95 -9.91
CA THR A 480 11.01 2.32 -10.40
C THR A 480 11.55 2.56 -11.82
N LEU A 481 12.42 1.69 -12.33
CA LEU A 481 13.11 1.85 -13.61
C LEU A 481 12.15 2.07 -14.79
N PRO A 482 11.08 1.26 -14.98
CA PRO A 482 10.16 1.45 -16.10
C PRO A 482 9.46 2.81 -16.07
N GLY A 483 9.09 3.31 -14.88
CA GLY A 483 8.41 4.59 -14.72
C GLY A 483 9.28 5.81 -15.04
N TYR A 484 10.60 5.64 -15.11
CA TYR A 484 11.55 6.63 -15.60
C TYR A 484 12.08 6.33 -17.01
N SER A 485 11.49 5.34 -17.70
CA SER A 485 11.93 4.87 -19.02
C SER A 485 13.39 4.42 -19.04
N LEU A 486 13.84 3.76 -17.97
CA LEU A 486 15.17 3.19 -17.81
C LEU A 486 15.07 1.66 -17.87
N SER A 487 15.94 1.03 -18.66
CA SER A 487 16.18 -0.41 -18.65
C SER A 487 17.61 -0.64 -18.16
N LEU A 488 17.89 -1.82 -17.59
CA LEU A 488 19.26 -2.23 -17.23
C LEU A 488 19.91 -3.14 -18.28
N ASP A 489 19.26 -3.36 -19.44
CA ASP A 489 19.88 -4.04 -20.58
C ASP A 489 20.69 -3.03 -21.43
N PRO A 490 22.02 -3.21 -21.57
CA PRO A 490 22.84 -2.34 -22.41
C PRO A 490 22.38 -2.29 -23.88
N LYS A 491 21.71 -3.34 -24.38
CA LYS A 491 21.23 -3.41 -25.76
C LYS A 491 20.13 -2.38 -26.05
N ASP A 492 19.32 -2.02 -25.06
CA ASP A 492 18.24 -1.05 -25.20
C ASP A 492 18.75 0.37 -25.47
N PHE A 493 20.03 0.63 -25.18
CA PHE A 493 20.70 1.93 -25.35
C PHE A 493 21.58 2.01 -26.61
N SER A 494 21.60 0.95 -27.43
CA SER A 494 22.51 0.81 -28.56
C SER A 494 22.01 1.42 -29.88
N LYS A 495 20.76 1.91 -29.95
CA LYS A 495 20.15 2.44 -31.18
C LYS A 495 19.21 3.63 -30.93
N GLY A 496 19.71 4.87 -31.06
CA GLY A 496 18.89 6.09 -31.19
C GLY A 496 19.08 7.18 -30.14
N THR A 497 18.23 8.21 -30.20
CA THR A 497 18.11 9.33 -29.25
C THR A 497 17.72 8.84 -27.85
N HIS A 498 18.41 9.33 -26.81
CA HIS A 498 18.12 9.02 -25.41
C HIS A 498 16.64 9.22 -25.07
N ARG A 499 16.02 8.24 -24.42
CA ARG A 499 14.62 8.31 -23.95
C ARG A 499 14.54 8.55 -22.46
N GLY A 500 13.63 9.43 -22.05
CA GLY A 500 13.40 9.78 -20.64
C GLY A 500 14.27 10.94 -20.16
N TRP A 501 14.38 11.09 -18.84
CA TRP A 501 15.02 12.23 -18.19
C TRP A 501 16.39 11.85 -17.64
N ALA A 502 17.45 12.18 -18.38
CA ALA A 502 18.82 11.78 -18.05
C ALA A 502 19.20 12.11 -16.59
N ALA A 503 18.89 13.33 -16.11
CA ALA A 503 19.17 13.72 -14.72
C ALA A 503 18.54 12.78 -13.67
N VAL A 504 17.29 12.33 -13.89
CA VAL A 504 16.59 11.43 -12.97
C VAL A 504 17.15 10.01 -13.08
N GLN A 505 17.41 9.55 -14.31
CA GLN A 505 17.95 8.23 -14.57
C GLN A 505 19.37 8.08 -14.01
N MET A 506 20.25 9.06 -14.21
CA MET A 506 21.58 9.11 -13.59
C MET A 506 21.48 9.07 -12.08
N ARG A 507 20.58 9.88 -11.48
CA ARG A 507 20.38 9.87 -10.03
C ARG A 507 19.96 8.48 -9.52
N LEU A 508 19.04 7.82 -10.19
CA LEU A 508 18.59 6.48 -9.85
C LEU A 508 19.71 5.44 -9.99
N LEU A 509 20.53 5.52 -11.05
CA LEU A 509 21.69 4.65 -11.23
C LEU A 509 22.72 4.85 -10.11
N HIS A 510 23.00 6.09 -9.70
CA HIS A 510 23.84 6.37 -8.54
C HIS A 510 23.26 5.79 -7.24
N GLU A 511 21.95 5.83 -7.05
CA GLU A 511 21.28 5.24 -5.89
C GLU A 511 21.36 3.71 -5.89
N LEU A 512 21.23 3.06 -7.05
CA LEU A 512 21.45 1.61 -7.19
C LEU A 512 22.91 1.22 -6.91
N VAL A 513 23.87 2.02 -7.39
CA VAL A 513 25.28 1.87 -7.03
C VAL A 513 25.47 2.00 -5.52
N TYR A 514 24.88 3.02 -4.90
CA TYR A 514 25.01 3.21 -3.46
C TYR A 514 24.38 2.08 -2.64
N ALA A 515 23.16 1.66 -2.98
CA ALA A 515 22.48 0.56 -2.30
C ALA A 515 23.24 -0.77 -2.45
N SER A 516 23.73 -1.10 -3.65
CA SER A 516 24.53 -2.33 -3.85
C SER A 516 25.82 -2.36 -3.03
N ARG A 517 26.48 -1.21 -2.84
CA ARG A 517 27.65 -1.08 -1.95
C ARG A 517 27.29 -1.38 -0.51
N ARG A 518 26.17 -0.83 -0.03
CA ARG A 518 25.69 -1.01 1.36
C ARG A 518 25.20 -2.43 1.63
N MET A 519 24.74 -3.14 0.61
CA MET A 519 24.44 -4.58 0.66
C MET A 519 25.69 -5.46 0.69
N GLY A 520 26.89 -4.89 0.54
CA GLY A 520 28.14 -5.67 0.51
C GLY A 520 28.36 -6.45 -0.79
N ASN A 521 27.70 -6.07 -1.90
CA ASN A 521 27.85 -6.74 -3.19
C ASN A 521 28.64 -5.84 -4.18
N PRO A 522 29.99 -5.91 -4.18
CA PRO A 522 30.82 -5.09 -5.06
C PRO A 522 30.61 -5.39 -6.54
N GLY A 523 30.26 -6.63 -6.90
CA GLY A 523 29.99 -7.02 -8.30
C GLY A 523 28.79 -6.27 -8.88
N LEU A 524 27.72 -6.11 -8.11
CA LEU A 524 26.57 -5.27 -8.52
C LEU A 524 26.97 -3.80 -8.67
N SER A 525 27.80 -3.28 -7.78
CA SER A 525 28.28 -1.89 -7.87
C SER A 525 29.12 -1.65 -9.11
N VAL A 526 30.06 -2.56 -9.41
CA VAL A 526 30.86 -2.53 -10.65
C VAL A 526 29.95 -2.54 -11.87
N ARG A 527 28.98 -3.46 -11.90
CA ARG A 527 28.02 -3.57 -12.99
C ARG A 527 27.23 -2.29 -13.24
N HIS A 528 26.68 -1.68 -12.19
CA HIS A 528 25.88 -0.45 -12.33
C HIS A 528 26.72 0.76 -12.70
N LEU A 529 27.97 0.85 -12.21
CA LEU A 529 28.94 1.88 -12.62
C LEU A 529 29.35 1.71 -14.09
N SER A 530 29.64 0.49 -14.52
CA SER A 530 29.90 0.17 -15.94
C SER A 530 28.69 0.52 -16.81
N PHE A 531 27.48 0.21 -16.35
CA PHE A 531 26.24 0.57 -17.05
C PHE A 531 26.12 2.08 -17.20
N LEU A 532 26.28 2.84 -16.10
CA LEU A 532 26.23 4.30 -16.11
C LEU A 532 27.22 4.91 -17.10
N LEU A 533 28.48 4.46 -17.11
CA LEU A 533 29.48 4.93 -18.07
C LEU A 533 29.14 4.54 -19.51
N GLN A 534 28.58 3.36 -19.74
CA GLN A 534 28.24 2.89 -21.08
C GLN A 534 26.99 3.59 -21.65
N THR A 535 26.01 3.94 -20.82
CA THR A 535 24.72 4.46 -21.31
C THR A 535 24.55 5.96 -21.12
N MET A 536 25.20 6.57 -20.12
CA MET A 536 25.00 7.97 -19.72
C MET A 536 26.25 8.86 -19.89
N LEU A 537 27.30 8.38 -20.56
CA LEU A 537 28.58 9.11 -20.70
C LEU A 537 28.42 10.56 -21.15
N ASP A 538 27.54 10.79 -22.13
CA ASP A 538 27.30 12.10 -22.76
C ASP A 538 26.59 13.08 -21.82
N PHE A 539 25.98 12.59 -20.74
CA PHE A 539 25.23 13.39 -19.75
C PHE A 539 26.03 13.67 -18.48
N LEU A 540 27.16 12.98 -18.27
CA LEU A 540 28.03 13.19 -17.12
C LEU A 540 28.94 14.40 -17.35
N SER A 541 29.11 15.22 -16.32
CA SER A 541 30.17 16.23 -16.29
C SER A 541 31.55 15.59 -16.19
N ASP A 542 32.62 16.32 -16.55
CA ASP A 542 33.98 15.77 -16.48
C ASP A 542 34.41 15.41 -15.06
N GLN A 543 33.89 16.12 -14.05
CA GLN A 543 34.08 15.78 -12.65
C GLN A 543 33.37 14.47 -12.29
N GLU A 544 32.10 14.28 -12.67
CA GLU A 544 31.38 13.04 -12.42
C GLU A 544 32.01 11.85 -13.16
N LYS A 545 32.48 12.04 -14.40
CA LYS A 545 33.23 11.01 -15.12
C LYS A 545 34.45 10.54 -14.32
N LYS A 546 35.21 11.48 -13.75
CA LYS A 546 36.38 11.17 -12.91
C LYS A 546 35.97 10.41 -11.65
N GLU A 547 34.93 10.84 -10.95
CA GLU A 547 34.43 10.19 -9.72
C GLU A 547 33.87 8.78 -9.96
N VAL A 548 33.11 8.60 -11.04
CA VAL A 548 32.55 7.30 -11.45
C VAL A 548 33.67 6.35 -11.84
N THR A 549 34.67 6.82 -12.60
CA THR A 549 35.81 6.00 -13.02
C THR A 549 36.69 5.60 -11.83
N GLN A 550 37.00 6.54 -10.92
CA GLN A 550 37.75 6.25 -9.70
C GLN A 550 37.01 5.27 -8.79
N SER A 551 35.69 5.43 -8.67
CA SER A 551 34.85 4.46 -7.96
C SER A 551 34.93 3.09 -8.60
N LEU A 552 34.80 3.00 -9.93
CA LEU A 552 34.84 1.74 -10.65
C LEU A 552 36.17 1.01 -10.42
N GLU A 553 37.30 1.71 -10.56
CA GLU A 553 38.64 1.20 -10.26
C GLU A 553 38.71 0.62 -8.84
N ASN A 554 38.24 1.38 -7.84
CA ASN A 554 38.24 0.98 -6.44
C ASN A 554 37.37 -0.25 -6.13
N TYR A 555 36.29 -0.51 -6.87
CA TYR A 555 35.46 -1.70 -6.66
C TYR A 555 35.95 -2.90 -7.48
N THR A 556 36.49 -2.67 -8.68
CA THR A 556 37.09 -3.73 -9.48
C THR A 556 38.30 -4.37 -8.81
N SER A 557 39.04 -3.64 -7.97
CA SER A 557 40.13 -4.22 -7.16
C SER A 557 39.63 -5.15 -6.05
N LYS A 558 38.33 -5.13 -5.70
CA LYS A 558 37.72 -5.88 -4.59
C LYS A 558 36.91 -7.08 -5.04
N CYS A 559 36.74 -7.30 -6.34
CA CYS A 559 36.01 -8.44 -6.86
C CYS A 559 36.69 -9.00 -8.13
N PRO A 560 36.67 -10.33 -8.33
CA PRO A 560 37.21 -10.92 -9.55
C PRO A 560 36.47 -10.38 -10.77
N GLY A 561 37.22 -9.93 -11.78
CA GLY A 561 36.65 -9.48 -13.04
C GLY A 561 35.96 -10.64 -13.77
N GLY A 562 34.75 -10.41 -14.28
CA GLY A 562 34.01 -11.42 -15.03
C GLY A 562 32.87 -10.81 -15.83
N MET A 563 32.63 -11.35 -17.04
CA MET A 563 31.49 -11.02 -17.91
C MET A 563 30.32 -11.98 -17.65
N SER A 564 30.08 -12.34 -16.38
CA SER A 564 29.00 -13.24 -15.99
C SER A 564 27.69 -12.47 -15.81
N ILE A 565 26.58 -13.12 -16.15
CA ILE A 565 25.24 -12.62 -15.81
C ILE A 565 25.09 -12.65 -14.29
N ILE A 566 24.69 -11.53 -13.69
CA ILE A 566 24.39 -11.48 -12.26
C ILE A 566 22.92 -11.82 -12.08
N THR A 567 22.64 -12.94 -11.42
CA THR A 567 21.27 -13.34 -11.08
C THR A 567 20.93 -12.88 -9.67
N LEU A 568 19.90 -12.07 -9.54
CA LEU A 568 19.39 -11.62 -8.24
C LEU A 568 18.50 -12.70 -7.60
N PRO A 569 18.27 -12.65 -6.27
CA PRO A 569 17.46 -13.65 -5.56
C PRO A 569 16.01 -13.78 -6.06
N ASP A 570 15.47 -12.76 -6.72
CA ASP A 570 14.14 -12.73 -7.34
C ASP A 570 14.12 -13.33 -8.75
N GLY A 571 15.26 -13.82 -9.24
CA GLY A 571 15.43 -14.37 -10.58
C GLY A 571 15.74 -13.33 -11.65
N LEU A 572 15.80 -12.02 -11.32
CA LEU A 572 16.16 -10.99 -12.28
C LEU A 572 17.61 -11.17 -12.73
N GLN A 573 17.79 -11.38 -14.04
CA GLN A 573 19.10 -11.54 -14.66
C GLN A 573 19.58 -10.21 -15.19
N LEU A 574 20.74 -9.80 -14.71
CA LEU A 574 21.39 -8.56 -15.08
C LEU A 574 22.54 -8.90 -16.04
N PRO A 575 22.42 -8.60 -17.36
CA PRO A 575 23.43 -8.99 -18.37
C PRO A 575 24.73 -8.19 -18.24
N PRO A 576 25.89 -8.73 -18.60
CA PRO A 576 27.15 -8.00 -18.52
C PRO A 576 27.13 -6.74 -19.41
N VAL A 577 27.87 -5.71 -19.02
CA VAL A 577 27.90 -4.42 -19.72
C VAL A 577 29.13 -4.35 -20.62
N PRO A 578 28.96 -4.36 -21.96
CA PRO A 578 30.09 -4.17 -22.87
C PRO A 578 30.41 -2.67 -23.00
N PHE A 579 31.67 -2.28 -22.83
CA PHE A 579 32.13 -0.91 -23.07
C PHE A 579 32.30 -0.63 -24.57
N THR A 580 31.19 -0.51 -25.30
CA THR A 580 31.21 -0.25 -26.75
C THR A 580 31.21 1.23 -27.11
N LYS A 581 30.85 2.13 -26.18
CA LYS A 581 30.82 3.59 -26.42
C LYS A 581 32.10 4.32 -26.03
N LEU A 582 32.97 3.69 -25.25
CA LEU A 582 34.26 4.30 -24.92
C LEU A 582 35.14 4.30 -26.17
N PRO A 583 35.76 5.45 -26.53
CA PRO A 583 36.65 5.50 -27.68
C PRO A 583 37.82 4.55 -27.45
N ILE A 584 37.94 3.56 -28.32
CA ILE A 584 39.10 2.67 -28.35
C ILE A 584 40.20 3.40 -29.13
N VAL A 585 41.31 3.71 -28.47
CA VAL A 585 42.51 4.23 -29.14
C VAL A 585 43.01 3.15 -30.09
N ARG A 586 42.75 3.31 -31.40
CA ARG A 586 43.16 2.33 -32.43
C ARG A 586 44.60 2.51 -32.88
N SER A 587 45.10 3.75 -32.85
CA SER A 587 46.46 4.10 -33.23
C SER A 587 46.81 5.46 -32.64
N VAL A 588 48.04 5.61 -32.14
CA VAL A 588 48.61 6.90 -31.77
C VAL A 588 49.48 7.35 -32.94
N SER A 589 49.22 8.54 -33.49
CA SER A 589 50.06 9.14 -34.52
C SER A 589 50.70 10.40 -34.00
N LEU A 590 52.02 10.49 -34.16
CA LEU A 590 52.78 11.67 -33.83
C LEU A 590 52.45 12.80 -34.80
N LEU A 591 51.71 13.81 -34.33
CA LEU A 591 51.42 15.00 -35.12
C LEU A 591 52.60 15.97 -35.00
N ASN A 592 53.09 16.44 -36.16
CA ASN A 592 54.00 17.57 -36.19
C ASN A 592 53.31 18.78 -35.57
N LEU A 593 54.02 19.53 -34.72
CA LEU A 593 53.54 20.80 -34.19
C LEU A 593 53.05 21.70 -35.36
N PRO A 594 51.96 22.47 -35.17
CA PRO A 594 51.54 23.49 -36.12
C PRO A 594 52.73 24.37 -36.50
N ALA A 595 52.79 24.87 -37.74
CA ALA A 595 53.95 25.61 -38.24
C ALA A 595 54.38 26.79 -37.33
N SER A 596 53.43 27.41 -36.64
CA SER A 596 53.65 28.49 -35.65
C SER A 596 54.29 28.03 -34.33
N LEU A 597 54.22 26.75 -34.00
CA LEU A 597 54.72 26.15 -32.75
C LEU A 597 55.92 25.22 -32.98
N ARG A 598 56.38 25.06 -34.22
CA ARG A 598 57.58 24.28 -34.50
C ARG A 598 58.80 25.02 -33.96
N PRO A 599 59.70 24.37 -33.21
CA PRO A 599 60.93 24.98 -32.78
C PRO A 599 61.77 25.35 -34.01
N HIS A 600 61.88 26.65 -34.29
CA HIS A 600 62.83 27.15 -35.27
C HIS A 600 64.20 27.25 -34.60
N LYS A 601 65.20 26.60 -35.20
CA LYS A 601 66.59 26.78 -34.80
C LYS A 601 66.98 28.23 -35.04
N VAL A 602 67.03 29.04 -33.97
CA VAL A 602 67.60 30.38 -34.02
C VAL A 602 69.07 30.20 -34.39
N LYS A 603 69.47 30.69 -35.57
CA LYS A 603 70.88 30.75 -35.94
C LYS A 603 71.54 31.70 -34.94
N GLY A 604 72.32 31.15 -34.02
CA GLY A 604 73.11 31.96 -33.08
C GLY A 604 73.99 32.93 -33.87
N LEU A 605 73.79 34.23 -33.65
CA LEU A 605 74.73 35.25 -34.07
C LEU A 605 76.04 35.00 -33.32
N THR A 606 77.03 34.47 -34.00
CA THR A 606 78.42 34.49 -33.55
C THR A 606 78.88 35.94 -33.54
N GLY A 607 78.93 36.58 -32.36
CA GLY A 607 79.55 37.89 -32.22
C GLY A 607 79.16 38.65 -30.96
N GLN A 608 80.04 38.59 -29.96
CA GLN A 608 80.26 39.57 -28.90
C GLN A 608 79.25 39.63 -27.73
N GLY A 609 79.59 38.84 -26.70
CA GLY A 609 79.70 39.26 -25.31
C GLY A 609 78.56 40.03 -24.68
N VAL A 610 77.60 39.32 -24.07
CA VAL A 610 76.94 39.77 -22.83
C VAL A 610 76.60 38.55 -21.98
N THR A 611 77.07 38.58 -20.74
CA THR A 611 76.67 37.71 -19.63
C THR A 611 75.18 37.85 -19.32
N SER A 612 74.40 36.76 -19.32
CA SER A 612 73.40 36.43 -18.28
C SER A 612 72.37 35.38 -18.73
N ALA A 613 72.03 34.51 -17.77
CA ALA A 613 70.81 33.72 -17.61
C ALA A 613 70.49 32.63 -18.66
N SER A 614 71.04 31.43 -18.44
CA SER A 614 70.40 30.18 -18.87
C SER A 614 69.23 29.85 -17.91
N PRO A 615 68.01 29.60 -18.40
CA PRO A 615 66.87 29.27 -17.54
C PRO A 615 66.63 27.76 -17.38
N PHE A 616 67.54 26.86 -17.76
CA PHE A 616 67.29 25.41 -17.66
C PHE A 616 68.26 24.62 -16.78
N ILE A 617 67.60 23.67 -16.11
CA ILE A 617 67.97 22.82 -14.99
C ILE A 617 69.10 21.85 -15.36
N TYR A 618 69.99 21.67 -14.38
CA TYR A 618 71.01 20.62 -14.25
C TYR A 618 70.55 19.25 -14.78
N SER A 619 71.33 18.64 -15.69
CA SER A 619 71.14 17.24 -16.10
C SER A 619 72.44 16.46 -15.85
N PRO A 620 72.47 15.50 -14.91
CA PRO A 620 73.68 14.79 -14.55
C PRO A 620 73.86 13.56 -15.45
N ILE A 621 74.60 13.71 -16.54
CA ILE A 621 75.18 12.56 -17.24
C ILE A 621 76.68 12.83 -17.33
N SER A 622 77.41 12.33 -16.34
CA SER A 622 78.88 12.28 -16.37
C SER A 622 79.29 11.15 -17.32
N MET A 623 79.70 11.49 -18.55
CA MET A 623 80.43 10.55 -19.39
C MET A 623 81.93 10.76 -19.16
N HIS A 624 82.55 9.75 -18.55
CA HIS A 624 83.99 9.63 -18.30
C HIS A 624 84.81 9.85 -19.58
N ARG A 625 85.86 10.67 -19.46
CA ARG A 625 86.98 10.75 -20.40
C ARG A 625 87.87 9.52 -20.25
N GLY A 626 88.18 8.85 -21.35
CA GLY A 626 89.26 7.87 -21.48
C GLY A 626 89.99 8.08 -22.81
N ASP A 627 91.31 8.24 -22.72
CA ASP A 627 92.25 8.55 -23.79
C ASP A 627 92.56 7.38 -24.74
N ASP A 628 93.17 7.75 -25.87
CA ASP A 628 94.10 7.02 -26.74
C ASP A 628 93.62 6.20 -27.98
N ARG A 629 94.09 6.72 -29.13
CA ARG A 629 94.75 6.06 -30.29
C ARG A 629 93.98 5.18 -31.29
N SER A 630 93.78 5.79 -32.47
CA SER A 630 94.00 5.26 -33.83
C SER A 630 93.33 3.95 -34.28
N THR A 631 92.29 4.03 -35.11
CA THR A 631 92.32 3.83 -36.60
C THR A 631 90.88 3.79 -37.16
N LYS A 632 90.77 4.13 -38.45
CA LYS A 632 89.55 4.47 -39.22
C LYS A 632 88.43 3.42 -39.17
N ILE A 633 87.16 3.86 -39.15
CA ILE A 633 86.06 3.52 -40.09
C ILE A 633 84.76 4.30 -39.69
N ALA A 634 84.06 4.82 -40.72
CA ALA A 634 82.76 5.53 -40.83
C ALA A 634 81.90 5.87 -39.59
N PRO A 635 81.31 7.09 -39.49
CA PRO A 635 80.38 7.42 -38.42
C PRO A 635 78.94 6.97 -38.72
N LYS A 636 78.35 6.26 -37.75
CA LYS A 636 76.90 6.12 -37.54
C LYS A 636 76.27 7.50 -37.23
N PRO A 637 74.98 7.73 -37.58
CA PRO A 637 74.21 8.83 -37.00
C PRO A 637 73.48 8.36 -35.73
N ASP A 638 73.81 8.95 -34.59
CA ASP A 638 73.03 8.84 -33.35
C ASP A 638 72.12 10.07 -33.14
N LEU A 639 70.85 9.73 -32.92
CA LEU A 639 69.82 10.34 -32.07
C LEU A 639 69.64 11.87 -32.06
N GLN A 640 68.59 12.32 -32.75
CA GLN A 640 67.76 13.45 -32.31
C GLN A 640 66.53 12.90 -31.59
N VAL A 641 66.36 13.29 -30.32
CA VAL A 641 65.15 13.01 -29.52
C VAL A 641 64.06 14.02 -29.92
N PRO A 642 62.92 13.60 -30.49
CA PRO A 642 61.84 14.51 -30.81
C PRO A 642 60.84 14.57 -29.65
N TYR A 643 60.47 15.78 -29.24
CA TYR A 643 59.34 16.02 -28.34
C TYR A 643 58.05 15.99 -29.15
N TYR A 644 57.08 15.20 -28.68
CA TYR A 644 55.79 15.03 -29.33
C TYR A 644 54.65 15.39 -28.38
N LEU A 645 53.58 15.95 -28.93
CA LEU A 645 52.29 16.08 -28.24
C LEU A 645 51.55 14.73 -28.37
N ILE A 646 51.16 14.14 -27.25
CA ILE A 646 50.30 12.96 -27.24
C ILE A 646 48.85 13.47 -27.18
N VAL A 647 48.03 13.12 -28.18
CA VAL A 647 46.57 13.33 -28.18
C VAL A 647 45.90 11.97 -28.12
#